data_AF-A0A949VWE9-F1
#
_entry.id   AF-A0A949VWE9-F1
#
_cell.length_a   1.000
_cell.length_b   1.000
_cell.length_c   1.000
_cell.angle_alpha   90.00
_cell.angle_beta   90.00
_cell.angle_gamma   90.00
#
_symmetry.space_group_name_H-M   'P 1'
#
loop_
_entity.id
_entity.type
_entity.pdbx_description
1 polymer ?
#
loop_
_entity_poly.entity_id
_entity_poly.type
_entity_poly.pdbx_seq_one_letter_code
_entity_poly.pdbx_strand_id
1 'polypeptide(L)'
;MALQWCLCVLGAAAAIPWGSDPTAEAYAALKAKDYETAAARFREAIQRDAKRIEPRRELAYTLLKMGDTEDARDEFASIVKLAPEDWHSALEYGYLCHETGRIGEARRVFDHVRKAGDAASKAAAEQAFLNVDRPLMEAIRRWTNALAHDPNDYGAHLELARAAEQRGDGKTAAEHYRRAWELRPAGRGLLVDLGRARRMTGDEEGALAAWLAASRGGNPRAAEQAREFLPARYPYASEFRKAIELDRMNVELRRELAFLWLAVRKPREAEAEFAQLLEIAPDDLLSLAQLGMMRLERNDAAGALPLLEKVLRGNDPALVKRVRDAMNAKGLKPRAAVEPRGNKAMGDRSYEQGYMKDAERYYLAAHEENPRDHEVNLKLGWTYNMLRRDEEAIRYFEMARKSADRKQRAEAERAYHNLKPALARFRTTAWVLPVFSSRWHEGFTYGQLKTEMRIGKLPFRPYLSVRFVGDSQHAAGTLNPQYLSESSFIGGVGVATKPWKGLTGWAEAGNAVRYRERTDVGRMIPDYRGGLSYGHAFGRGIGSEAGWFAQTNADVVTLSRFRWNTLVYSQNKAGFTMPRLGGLEWQVAWNANLTVDRNREVWANFFDTGPGVRFRMRWMPPSMVWSVDVLRGRYLMDGYPLGPVYYDVRAGVWYAISR
;
A
#
# COMPACT_ATOMS: atom_id res chain seq x y z
N MET A 1 45.65 -23.94 26.02
CA MET A 1 44.94 -24.63 24.92
C MET A 1 43.45 -24.53 25.20
N ALA A 2 42.83 -23.39 24.86
CA ALA A 2 41.40 -23.14 25.07
C ALA A 2 40.92 -22.27 23.90
N LEU A 3 40.32 -22.93 22.91
CA LEU A 3 39.76 -22.44 21.65
C LEU A 3 38.50 -23.30 21.46
N GLN A 4 37.34 -22.91 20.94
CA GLN A 4 36.82 -21.78 20.17
C GLN A 4 35.34 -22.20 19.94
N TRP A 5 34.29 -21.39 20.06
CA TRP A 5 33.65 -20.68 18.95
C TRP A 5 32.30 -20.15 19.47
N CYS A 6 32.13 -18.83 19.46
CA CYS A 6 30.86 -18.15 19.61
C CYS A 6 30.89 -16.88 18.75
N LEU A 7 29.78 -16.61 18.04
CA LEU A 7 29.45 -15.40 17.25
C LEU A 7 30.16 -15.19 15.88
N CYS A 8 29.40 -15.44 14.80
CA CYS A 8 29.61 -14.84 13.48
C CYS A 8 28.34 -14.12 13.03
N VAL A 9 28.10 -12.90 13.53
CA VAL A 9 27.45 -11.80 12.79
C VAL A 9 28.01 -10.50 13.36
N LEU A 10 29.12 -10.05 12.82
CA LEU A 10 29.54 -8.64 12.83
C LEU A 10 30.29 -8.44 11.52
N GLY A 11 29.80 -7.51 10.71
CA GLY A 11 30.40 -7.13 9.45
C GLY A 11 31.86 -6.71 9.66
N ALA A 12 32.65 -6.86 8.59
CA ALA A 12 34.02 -6.41 8.53
C ALA A 12 34.12 -4.89 8.78
N ALA A 13 34.14 -4.50 10.04
CA ALA A 13 34.78 -3.27 10.48
C ALA A 13 36.26 -3.63 10.61
N ALA A 14 37.05 -3.22 9.63
CA ALA A 14 38.47 -3.01 9.86
C ALA A 14 38.59 -2.17 11.14
N ALA A 15 39.35 -2.67 12.11
CA ALA A 15 39.64 -1.94 13.33
C ALA A 15 40.35 -0.63 12.96
N ILE A 16 39.61 0.48 12.98
CA ILE A 16 40.16 1.81 12.80
C ILE A 16 40.85 2.18 14.11
N PRO A 17 42.13 2.57 14.10
CA PRO A 17 42.83 2.97 15.31
C PRO A 17 42.10 4.15 15.96
N TRP A 18 41.92 4.10 17.28
CA TRP A 18 41.55 5.29 18.04
C TRP A 18 42.66 6.34 17.86
N GLY A 19 42.41 7.32 17.00
CA GLY A 19 43.33 8.42 16.70
C GLY A 19 43.53 8.75 15.22
N SER A 20 42.94 8.03 14.27
CA SER A 20 43.06 8.40 12.86
C SER A 20 42.14 9.58 12.50
N ASP A 21 42.69 10.53 11.74
CA ASP A 21 41.95 11.64 11.15
C ASP A 21 41.05 11.08 10.04
N PRO A 22 39.71 11.14 10.16
CA PRO A 22 38.79 10.65 9.12
C PRO A 22 39.05 11.30 7.77
N THR A 23 39.58 12.53 7.76
CA THR A 23 39.97 13.24 6.55
C THR A 23 41.13 12.53 5.84
N ALA A 24 42.15 12.07 6.58
CA ALA A 24 43.31 11.37 6.02
C ALA A 24 42.92 10.00 5.43
N GLU A 25 42.00 9.30 6.09
CA GLU A 25 41.44 8.04 5.59
C GLU A 25 40.57 8.25 4.34
N ALA A 26 39.79 9.33 4.31
CA ALA A 26 39.00 9.70 3.14
C ALA A 26 39.90 9.95 1.92
N TYR A 27 41.01 10.68 2.09
CA TYR A 27 41.99 10.90 1.02
C TYR A 27 42.72 9.61 0.59
N ALA A 28 42.98 8.68 1.51
CA ALA A 28 43.55 7.38 1.17
C ALA A 28 42.57 6.54 0.32
N ALA A 29 41.29 6.53 0.69
CA ALA A 29 40.23 5.88 -0.08
C ALA A 29 40.04 6.53 -1.45
N LEU A 30 40.13 7.87 -1.56
CA LEU A 30 40.10 8.57 -2.85
C LEU A 30 41.24 8.16 -3.78
N LYS A 31 42.46 8.01 -3.26
CA LYS A 31 43.61 7.50 -4.04
C LYS A 31 43.38 6.07 -4.54
N ALA A 32 42.73 5.25 -3.72
CA ALA A 32 42.32 3.90 -4.08
C ALA A 32 41.11 3.84 -5.03
N LYS A 33 40.51 4.99 -5.38
CA LYS A 33 39.25 5.12 -6.13
C LYS A 33 38.06 4.42 -5.45
N ASP A 34 38.14 4.22 -4.13
CA ASP A 34 37.02 3.73 -3.32
C ASP A 34 36.17 4.92 -2.88
N TYR A 35 35.26 5.32 -3.76
CA TYR A 35 34.43 6.51 -3.58
C TYR A 35 33.39 6.37 -2.47
N GLU A 36 32.86 5.16 -2.24
CA GLU A 36 31.88 4.90 -1.17
C GLU A 36 32.51 5.06 0.21
N THR A 37 33.69 4.47 0.42
CA THR A 37 34.44 4.60 1.67
C THR A 37 34.90 6.05 1.87
N ALA A 38 35.40 6.71 0.81
CA ALA A 38 35.78 8.12 0.88
C ALA A 38 34.62 9.03 1.31
N ALA A 39 33.44 8.87 0.69
CA ALA A 39 32.25 9.64 1.02
C ALA A 39 31.79 9.41 2.47
N ALA A 40 31.81 8.16 2.96
CA ALA A 40 31.49 7.85 4.35
C ALA A 40 32.45 8.55 5.34
N ARG A 41 33.75 8.54 5.05
CA ARG A 41 34.77 9.16 5.91
C ARG A 41 34.72 10.68 5.89
N PHE A 42 34.44 11.30 4.74
CA PHE A 42 34.21 12.75 4.69
C PHE A 42 32.94 13.17 5.46
N ARG A 43 31.85 12.40 5.39
CA ARG A 43 30.66 12.66 6.22
C ARG A 43 30.98 12.60 7.71
N GLU A 44 31.80 11.64 8.14
CA GLU A 44 32.27 11.57 9.53
C GLU A 44 33.15 12.78 9.90
N ALA A 45 34.04 13.21 9.02
CA ALA A 45 34.86 14.41 9.23
C ALA A 45 33.99 15.67 9.41
N ILE A 46 32.94 15.81 8.60
CA ILE A 46 31.97 16.92 8.69
C ILE A 46 31.16 16.86 9.98
N GLN A 47 30.81 15.67 10.48
CA GLN A 47 30.14 15.52 11.78
C GLN A 47 31.01 15.97 12.95
N ARG A 48 32.33 15.74 12.87
CA ARG A 48 33.29 16.17 13.90
C ARG A 48 33.52 17.68 13.89
N ASP A 49 33.52 18.31 12.72
CA ASP A 49 33.57 19.77 12.58
C ASP A 49 32.71 20.24 11.40
N ALA A 50 31.50 20.71 11.72
CA ALA A 50 30.51 21.12 10.72
C ALA A 50 30.89 22.40 9.96
N LYS A 51 31.84 23.20 10.48
CA LYS A 51 32.24 24.48 9.89
C LYS A 51 33.40 24.36 8.90
N ARG A 52 34.11 23.23 8.88
CA ARG A 52 35.21 23.01 7.91
C ARG A 52 34.66 22.82 6.50
N ILE A 53 35.23 23.57 5.55
CA ILE A 53 34.77 23.61 4.16
C ILE A 53 35.47 22.53 3.33
N GLU A 54 36.75 22.27 3.57
CA GLU A 54 37.54 21.37 2.73
C GLU A 54 36.98 19.94 2.68
N PRO A 55 36.68 19.26 3.82
CA PRO A 55 36.08 17.92 3.78
C PRO A 55 34.71 17.89 3.08
N ARG A 56 33.96 18.99 3.17
CA ARG A 56 32.66 19.15 2.51
C ARG A 56 32.79 19.30 1.01
N ARG A 57 33.79 20.06 0.55
CA ARG A 57 34.11 20.22 -0.88
C ARG A 57 34.57 18.89 -1.49
N GLU A 58 35.44 18.17 -0.79
CA GLU A 58 35.90 16.85 -1.23
C GLU A 58 34.76 15.82 -1.25
N LEU A 59 33.86 15.85 -0.28
CA LEU A 59 32.64 15.03 -0.31
C LEU A 59 31.80 15.34 -1.55
N ALA A 60 31.55 16.62 -1.85
CA ALA A 60 30.75 17.01 -3.00
C ALA A 60 31.37 16.51 -4.33
N TYR A 61 32.68 16.66 -4.53
CA TYR A 61 33.36 16.10 -5.72
C TYR A 61 33.35 14.56 -5.75
N THR A 62 33.43 13.91 -4.59
CA THR A 62 33.33 12.44 -4.49
C THR A 62 31.95 11.97 -4.93
N LEU A 63 30.90 12.65 -4.49
CA LEU A 63 29.51 12.36 -4.87
C LEU A 63 29.29 12.57 -6.38
N LEU A 64 29.87 13.61 -6.98
CA LEU A 64 29.82 13.79 -8.44
C LEU A 64 30.48 12.63 -9.19
N LYS A 65 31.60 12.09 -8.70
CA LYS A 65 32.25 10.90 -9.31
C LYS A 65 31.41 9.63 -9.16
N MET A 66 30.56 9.56 -8.14
CA MET A 66 29.61 8.47 -7.93
C MET A 66 28.32 8.63 -8.77
N GLY A 67 28.09 9.82 -9.34
CA GLY A 67 26.86 10.16 -10.07
C GLY A 67 25.76 10.77 -9.19
N ASP A 68 26.01 10.95 -7.89
CA ASP A 68 25.06 11.47 -6.90
C ASP A 68 25.00 13.01 -6.95
N THR A 69 24.48 13.52 -8.07
CA THR A 69 24.52 14.96 -8.43
C THR A 69 23.65 15.83 -7.51
N GLU A 70 22.53 15.31 -7.01
CA GLU A 70 21.66 16.05 -6.08
C GLU A 70 22.29 16.20 -4.68
N ASP A 71 22.91 15.13 -4.16
CA ASP A 71 23.60 15.17 -2.87
C ASP A 71 24.83 16.10 -2.95
N ALA A 72 25.56 16.05 -4.07
CA ALA A 72 26.68 16.97 -4.31
C ALA A 72 26.24 18.43 -4.31
N ARG A 73 25.12 18.76 -4.98
CA ARG A 73 24.52 20.11 -4.98
C ARG A 73 24.24 20.57 -3.54
N ASP A 74 23.67 19.71 -2.70
CA ASP A 74 23.26 20.08 -1.35
C ASP A 74 24.47 20.32 -0.41
N GLU A 75 25.58 19.60 -0.64
CA GLU A 75 26.86 19.89 0.02
C GLU A 75 27.45 21.23 -0.42
N PHE A 76 27.45 21.54 -1.73
CA PHE A 76 27.86 22.86 -2.22
C PHE A 76 26.95 23.99 -1.71
N ALA A 77 25.64 23.75 -1.59
CA ALA A 77 24.70 24.71 -0.98
C ALA A 77 25.10 25.06 0.46
N SER A 78 25.61 24.07 1.20
CA SER A 78 26.09 24.26 2.56
C SER A 78 27.41 25.03 2.60
N ILE A 79 28.31 24.82 1.63
CA ILE A 79 29.55 25.61 1.49
C ILE A 79 29.22 27.09 1.24
N VAL A 80 28.30 27.40 0.32
CA VAL A 80 27.90 28.78 0.00
C VAL A 80 27.33 29.51 1.24
N LYS A 81 26.68 28.80 2.15
CA LYS A 81 26.20 29.36 3.43
C LYS A 81 27.34 29.64 4.42
N LEU A 82 28.35 28.78 4.46
CA LEU A 82 29.48 28.87 5.40
C LEU A 82 30.54 29.90 4.95
N ALA A 83 30.78 29.99 3.64
CA ALA A 83 31.67 30.97 3.02
C ALA A 83 30.97 31.66 1.83
N PRO A 84 30.20 32.73 2.08
CA PRO A 84 29.50 33.46 1.03
C PRO A 84 30.41 34.11 -0.03
N GLU A 85 31.68 34.33 0.30
CA GLU A 85 32.69 34.91 -0.61
C GLU A 85 33.51 33.86 -1.38
N ASP A 86 33.25 32.56 -1.16
CA ASP A 86 33.86 31.48 -1.97
C ASP A 86 33.13 31.38 -3.33
N TRP A 87 33.52 32.26 -4.24
CA TRP A 87 32.91 32.38 -5.58
C TRP A 87 33.06 31.12 -6.43
N HIS A 88 34.12 30.34 -6.22
CA HIS A 88 34.32 29.06 -6.90
C HIS A 88 33.23 28.07 -6.49
N SER A 89 33.05 27.84 -5.19
CA SER A 89 32.00 26.94 -4.70
C SER A 89 30.59 27.44 -5.01
N ALA A 90 30.39 28.77 -5.09
CA ALA A 90 29.14 29.36 -5.56
C ALA A 90 28.87 29.09 -7.04
N LEU A 91 29.89 29.13 -7.90
CA LEU A 91 29.76 28.74 -9.31
C LEU A 91 29.43 27.26 -9.47
N GLU A 92 30.13 26.38 -8.76
CA GLU A 92 29.84 24.94 -8.76
C GLU A 92 28.41 24.66 -8.29
N TYR A 93 27.96 25.33 -7.22
CA TYR A 93 26.57 25.26 -6.78
C TYR A 93 25.59 25.71 -7.87
N GLY A 94 25.86 26.83 -8.55
CA GLY A 94 25.03 27.35 -9.63
C GLY A 94 24.92 26.39 -10.82
N TYR A 95 26.03 25.77 -11.24
CA TYR A 95 26.04 24.78 -12.31
C TYR A 95 25.27 23.52 -11.93
N LEU A 96 25.47 23.00 -10.71
CA LEU A 96 24.72 21.83 -10.23
C LEU A 96 23.23 22.14 -10.05
N CYS A 97 22.86 23.35 -9.65
CA CYS A 97 21.48 23.80 -9.67
C CYS A 97 20.90 23.77 -11.10
N HIS A 98 21.66 24.16 -12.11
CA HIS A 98 21.22 24.11 -13.50
C HIS A 98 21.04 22.66 -13.98
N GLU A 99 22.03 21.79 -13.73
CA GLU A 99 21.99 20.37 -14.11
C GLU A 99 20.86 19.60 -13.42
N THR A 100 20.58 19.89 -12.15
CA THR A 100 19.49 19.26 -11.38
C THR A 100 18.12 19.92 -11.60
N GLY A 101 17.99 20.82 -12.58
CA GLY A 101 16.72 21.44 -12.97
C GLY A 101 16.22 22.56 -12.04
N ARG A 102 17.03 23.00 -11.08
CA ARG A 102 16.75 24.15 -10.20
C ARG A 102 17.12 25.48 -10.86
N ILE A 103 16.54 25.72 -12.04
CA ILE A 103 16.90 26.82 -12.94
C ILE A 103 16.84 28.20 -12.27
N GLY A 104 15.81 28.47 -11.46
CA GLY A 104 15.67 29.76 -10.78
C GLY A 104 16.69 29.99 -9.67
N GLU A 105 17.14 28.92 -9.00
CA GLU A 105 18.24 29.00 -8.03
C GLU A 105 19.57 29.25 -8.74
N ALA A 106 19.85 28.48 -9.80
CA ALA A 106 21.04 28.67 -10.64
C ALA A 106 21.16 30.11 -11.14
N ARG A 107 20.08 30.66 -11.70
CA ARG A 107 20.03 32.03 -12.18
C ARG A 107 20.37 33.06 -11.09
N ARG A 108 19.81 32.91 -9.88
CA ARG A 108 20.09 33.82 -8.75
C ARG A 108 21.54 33.75 -8.30
N VAL A 109 22.11 32.54 -8.25
CA VAL A 109 23.50 32.32 -7.88
C VAL A 109 24.43 32.95 -8.91
N PHE A 110 24.22 32.70 -10.21
CA PHE A 110 25.01 33.34 -11.26
C PHE A 110 24.85 34.87 -11.27
N ASP A 111 23.64 35.39 -11.02
CA ASP A 111 23.40 36.84 -10.90
C ASP A 111 24.15 37.46 -9.72
N HIS A 112 24.27 36.73 -8.62
CA HIS A 112 25.04 37.18 -7.46
C HIS A 112 26.54 37.20 -7.77
N VAL A 113 27.09 36.08 -8.28
CA VAL A 113 28.53 35.96 -8.58
C VAL A 113 28.97 36.95 -9.65
N ARG A 114 28.19 37.16 -10.72
CA ARG A 114 28.57 38.12 -11.78
C ARG A 114 28.60 39.58 -11.30
N LYS A 115 27.88 39.92 -10.23
CA LYS A 115 27.85 41.27 -9.64
C LYS A 115 28.93 41.45 -8.57
N ALA A 116 29.08 40.48 -7.68
CA ALA A 116 29.90 40.61 -6.47
C ALA A 116 31.23 39.84 -6.52
N GLY A 117 31.40 38.90 -7.46
CA GLY A 117 32.55 37.99 -7.51
C GLY A 117 33.90 38.61 -7.85
N ASP A 118 34.95 37.79 -7.74
CA ASP A 118 36.26 38.13 -8.27
C ASP A 118 36.26 38.21 -9.81
N ALA A 119 37.32 38.77 -10.40
CA ALA A 119 37.39 39.03 -11.84
C ALA A 119 37.25 37.76 -12.71
N ALA A 120 37.78 36.62 -12.27
CA ALA A 120 37.70 35.36 -13.01
C ALA A 120 36.30 34.74 -12.91
N SER A 121 35.75 34.71 -11.70
CA SER A 121 34.42 34.18 -11.41
C SER A 121 33.30 35.00 -12.08
N LYS A 122 33.48 36.32 -12.20
CA LYS A 122 32.52 37.23 -12.85
C LYS A 122 32.28 36.89 -14.31
N ALA A 123 33.34 36.66 -15.08
CA ALA A 123 33.22 36.37 -16.51
C ALA A 123 32.51 35.02 -16.75
N ALA A 124 32.85 34.00 -15.96
CA ALA A 124 32.18 32.69 -16.01
C ALA A 124 30.70 32.78 -15.60
N ALA A 125 30.40 33.52 -14.52
CA ALA A 125 29.04 33.73 -14.04
C ALA A 125 28.17 34.53 -15.03
N GLU A 126 28.73 35.52 -15.73
CA GLU A 126 28.00 36.29 -16.74
C GLU A 126 27.55 35.39 -17.91
N GLN A 127 28.45 34.54 -18.42
CA GLN A 127 28.10 33.58 -19.47
C GLN A 127 27.05 32.57 -18.99
N ALA A 128 27.23 31.99 -17.80
CA ALA A 128 26.28 31.04 -17.23
C ALA A 128 24.90 31.69 -16.96
N PHE A 129 24.88 32.93 -16.48
CA PHE A 129 23.66 33.71 -16.30
C PHE A 129 22.92 33.93 -17.63
N LEU A 130 23.62 34.34 -18.68
CA LEU A 130 23.02 34.56 -20.01
C LEU A 130 22.46 33.27 -20.62
N ASN A 131 23.14 32.14 -20.44
CA ASN A 131 22.69 30.83 -20.88
C ASN A 131 21.36 30.42 -20.22
N VAL A 132 21.12 30.86 -18.99
CA VAL A 132 19.88 30.59 -18.24
C VAL A 132 18.82 31.66 -18.50
N ASP A 133 19.16 32.95 -18.50
CA ASP A 133 18.18 34.04 -18.61
C ASP A 133 17.60 34.17 -20.03
N ARG A 134 18.40 33.94 -21.08
CA ARG A 134 17.94 34.12 -22.47
C ARG A 134 16.79 33.15 -22.83
N PRO A 135 16.86 31.84 -22.57
CA PRO A 135 15.74 30.94 -22.82
C PRO A 135 14.48 31.32 -22.02
N LEU A 136 14.63 31.79 -20.76
CA LEU A 136 13.51 32.24 -19.94
C LEU A 136 12.85 33.49 -20.51
N MET A 137 13.65 34.46 -20.99
CA MET A 137 13.15 35.65 -21.69
C MET A 137 12.36 35.29 -22.95
N GLU A 138 12.90 34.37 -23.75
CA GLU A 138 12.26 33.95 -24.99
C GLU A 138 10.96 33.19 -24.73
N ALA A 139 10.94 32.31 -23.71
CA ALA A 139 9.73 31.63 -23.26
C ALA A 139 8.66 32.63 -22.82
N ILE A 140 9.01 33.61 -21.98
CA ILE A 140 8.10 34.68 -21.56
C ILE A 140 7.53 35.40 -22.79
N ARG A 141 8.37 35.88 -23.70
CA ARG A 141 7.94 36.58 -24.93
C ARG A 141 7.01 35.71 -25.78
N ARG A 142 7.35 34.43 -25.97
CA ARG A 142 6.56 33.48 -26.77
C ARG A 142 5.16 33.32 -26.19
N TRP A 143 5.05 33.10 -24.88
CA TRP A 143 3.75 32.90 -24.23
C TRP A 143 2.95 34.19 -24.09
N THR A 144 3.61 35.34 -23.88
CA THR A 144 2.95 36.65 -23.95
C THR A 144 2.33 36.89 -25.33
N ASN A 145 3.03 36.57 -26.42
CA ASN A 145 2.48 36.68 -27.77
C ASN A 145 1.32 35.69 -28.00
N ALA A 146 1.41 34.46 -27.47
CA ALA A 146 0.32 33.50 -27.55
C ALA A 146 -0.95 34.05 -26.87
N LEU A 147 -0.81 34.66 -25.69
CA LEU A 147 -1.92 35.29 -24.96
C LEU A 147 -2.48 36.54 -25.65
N ALA A 148 -1.71 37.21 -26.51
CA ALA A 148 -2.22 38.29 -27.35
C ALA A 148 -3.19 37.79 -28.44
N HIS A 149 -3.05 36.53 -28.86
CA HIS A 149 -3.94 35.89 -29.81
C HIS A 149 -5.13 35.19 -29.14
N ASP A 150 -4.88 34.48 -28.02
CA ASP A 150 -5.92 33.87 -27.19
C ASP A 150 -5.72 34.23 -25.71
N PRO A 151 -6.44 35.25 -25.19
CA PRO A 151 -6.32 35.69 -23.80
C PRO A 151 -6.78 34.67 -22.76
N ASN A 152 -7.45 33.57 -23.14
CA ASN A 152 -7.99 32.57 -22.22
C ASN A 152 -7.28 31.20 -22.36
N ASP A 153 -6.13 31.14 -23.04
CA ASP A 153 -5.34 29.92 -23.13
C ASP A 153 -4.71 29.57 -21.76
N TYR A 154 -5.27 28.54 -21.13
CA TYR A 154 -4.78 27.99 -19.87
C TYR A 154 -3.30 27.56 -19.93
N GLY A 155 -2.88 26.91 -21.02
CA GLY A 155 -1.51 26.40 -21.16
C GLY A 155 -0.52 27.54 -21.27
N ALA A 156 -0.85 28.57 -22.05
CA ALA A 156 -0.01 29.76 -22.19
C ALA A 156 0.13 30.52 -20.86
N HIS A 157 -0.95 30.66 -20.07
CA HIS A 157 -0.86 31.25 -18.73
C HIS A 157 0.03 30.44 -17.78
N LEU A 158 -0.08 29.11 -17.79
CA LEU A 158 0.72 28.25 -16.92
C LEU A 158 2.21 28.31 -17.25
N GLU A 159 2.56 28.19 -18.53
CA GLU A 159 3.96 28.18 -18.96
C GLU A 159 4.61 29.57 -18.84
N LEU A 160 3.85 30.64 -19.05
CA LEU A 160 4.30 32.00 -18.77
C LEU A 160 4.58 32.20 -17.28
N ALA A 161 3.69 31.72 -16.40
CA ALA A 161 3.87 31.83 -14.96
C ALA A 161 5.11 31.07 -14.47
N ARG A 162 5.34 29.86 -14.97
CA ARG A 162 6.54 29.05 -14.66
C ARG A 162 7.83 29.70 -15.12
N ALA A 163 7.86 30.20 -16.36
CA ALA A 163 9.04 30.89 -16.88
C ALA A 163 9.32 32.18 -16.09
N ALA A 164 8.28 32.92 -15.72
CA ALA A 164 8.40 34.11 -14.86
C ALA A 164 8.90 33.77 -13.45
N GLU A 165 8.37 32.72 -12.81
CA GLU A 165 8.81 32.25 -11.48
C GLU A 165 10.29 31.85 -11.51
N GLN A 166 10.72 31.05 -12.50
CA GLN A 166 12.12 30.66 -12.69
C GLN A 166 13.02 31.87 -12.93
N ARG A 167 12.53 32.89 -13.64
CA ARG A 167 13.29 34.12 -13.88
C ARG A 167 13.36 35.05 -12.65
N GLY A 168 12.56 34.80 -11.63
CA GLY A 168 12.47 35.65 -10.45
C GLY A 168 11.42 36.76 -10.56
N ASP A 169 10.62 36.80 -11.62
CA ASP A 169 9.53 37.76 -11.79
C ASP A 169 8.26 37.24 -11.09
N GLY A 170 8.25 37.37 -9.77
CA GLY A 170 7.14 36.92 -8.93
C GLY A 170 5.81 37.63 -9.24
N LYS A 171 5.84 38.87 -9.73
CA LYS A 171 4.64 39.65 -10.03
C LYS A 171 3.91 39.06 -11.23
N THR A 172 4.64 38.88 -12.34
CA THR A 172 4.10 38.25 -13.56
C THR A 172 3.70 36.80 -13.29
N ALA A 173 4.49 36.06 -12.52
CA ALA A 173 4.17 34.69 -12.13
C ALA A 173 2.85 34.61 -11.34
N ALA A 174 2.68 35.45 -10.31
CA ALA A 174 1.47 35.46 -9.49
C ALA A 174 0.22 35.84 -10.31
N GLU A 175 0.33 36.81 -11.21
CA GLU A 175 -0.78 37.18 -12.09
C GLU A 175 -1.25 36.01 -12.95
N HIS A 176 -0.32 35.34 -13.64
CA HIS A 176 -0.67 34.28 -14.56
C HIS A 176 -1.01 32.95 -13.88
N TYR A 177 -0.43 32.64 -12.72
CA TYR A 177 -0.91 31.52 -11.89
C TYR A 177 -2.36 31.74 -11.43
N ARG A 178 -2.71 32.97 -11.03
CA ARG A 178 -4.10 33.31 -10.69
C ARG A 178 -5.03 33.16 -11.89
N ARG A 179 -4.63 33.63 -13.08
CA ARG A 179 -5.43 33.44 -14.31
C ARG A 179 -5.60 31.97 -14.68
N ALA A 180 -4.53 31.18 -14.61
CA ALA A 180 -4.60 29.73 -14.84
C ALA A 180 -5.54 29.03 -13.85
N TRP A 181 -5.52 29.46 -12.57
CA TRP A 181 -6.46 28.98 -11.56
C TRP A 181 -7.92 29.35 -11.88
N GLU A 182 -8.18 30.60 -12.26
CA GLU A 182 -9.52 31.09 -12.65
C GLU A 182 -10.09 30.29 -13.84
N LEU A 183 -9.25 29.95 -14.82
CA LEU A 183 -9.65 29.17 -16.00
C LEU A 183 -9.90 27.70 -15.68
N ARG A 184 -9.14 27.10 -14.75
CA ARG A 184 -9.30 25.68 -14.36
C ARG A 184 -9.17 25.49 -12.83
N PRO A 185 -10.26 25.74 -12.07
CA PRO A 185 -10.28 25.59 -10.61
C PRO A 185 -10.08 24.16 -10.08
N ALA A 186 -10.06 23.13 -10.95
CA ALA A 186 -9.74 21.77 -10.56
C ALA A 186 -8.24 21.57 -10.25
N GLY A 187 -7.36 22.42 -10.79
CA GLY A 187 -5.91 22.32 -10.69
C GLY A 187 -5.34 22.94 -9.41
N ARG A 188 -5.69 22.41 -8.23
CA ARG A 188 -5.33 23.03 -6.94
C ARG A 188 -3.83 23.17 -6.64
N GLY A 189 -2.96 22.47 -7.37
CA GLY A 189 -1.52 22.73 -7.32
C GLY A 189 -1.15 24.17 -7.68
N LEU A 190 -1.93 24.82 -8.55
CA LEU A 190 -1.71 26.22 -8.96
C LEU A 190 -1.84 27.21 -7.79
N LEU A 191 -2.62 26.90 -6.76
CA LEU A 191 -2.70 27.72 -5.56
C LEU A 191 -1.43 27.62 -4.71
N VAL A 192 -0.75 26.47 -4.73
CA VAL A 192 0.57 26.31 -4.11
C VAL A 192 1.61 27.15 -4.84
N ASP A 193 1.60 27.08 -6.18
CA ASP A 193 2.49 27.84 -7.05
C ASP A 193 2.25 29.36 -6.93
N LEU A 194 0.98 29.79 -6.90
CA LEU A 194 0.58 31.17 -6.65
C LEU A 194 1.11 31.68 -5.31
N GLY A 195 1.01 30.86 -4.25
CA GLY A 195 1.53 31.23 -2.94
C GLY A 195 3.04 31.44 -2.94
N ARG A 196 3.81 30.58 -3.63
CA ARG A 196 5.25 30.78 -3.82
C ARG A 196 5.56 32.06 -4.58
N ALA A 197 4.86 32.32 -5.69
CA ALA A 197 5.05 33.51 -6.50
C ALA A 197 4.75 34.81 -5.72
N ARG A 198 3.68 34.84 -4.92
CA ARG A 198 3.34 35.99 -4.06
C ARG A 198 4.37 36.25 -2.96
N ARG A 199 4.91 35.18 -2.37
CA ARG A 199 5.99 35.30 -1.38
C ARG A 199 7.25 35.93 -1.99
N MET A 200 7.58 35.61 -3.25
CA MET A 200 8.70 36.25 -3.95
C MET A 200 8.54 37.77 -4.10
N THR A 201 7.29 38.26 -4.13
CA THR A 201 6.99 39.71 -4.16
C THR A 201 6.84 40.35 -2.78
N GLY A 202 7.02 39.58 -1.70
CA GLY A 202 6.79 40.05 -0.32
C GLY A 202 5.31 40.14 0.09
N ASP A 203 4.38 39.64 -0.75
CA ASP A 203 2.95 39.55 -0.43
C ASP A 203 2.69 38.30 0.43
N GLU A 204 3.14 38.35 1.69
CA GLU A 204 3.02 37.25 2.64
C GLU A 204 1.55 36.94 2.96
N GLU A 205 0.69 37.96 3.05
CA GLU A 205 -0.73 37.77 3.32
C GLU A 205 -1.44 37.06 2.16
N GLY A 206 -1.16 37.47 0.92
CA GLY A 206 -1.70 36.83 -0.26
C GLY A 206 -1.11 35.45 -0.52
N ALA A 207 0.15 35.21 -0.13
CA ALA A 207 0.77 33.89 -0.17
C ALA A 207 0.08 32.92 0.80
N LEU A 208 -0.11 33.35 2.04
CA LEU A 208 -0.80 32.58 3.07
C LEU A 208 -2.24 32.24 2.67
N ALA A 209 -2.96 33.19 2.08
CA ALA A 209 -4.32 32.97 1.57
C ALA A 209 -4.35 31.88 0.49
N ALA A 210 -3.38 31.87 -0.42
CA ALA A 210 -3.29 30.88 -1.49
C ALA A 210 -2.97 29.47 -0.95
N TRP A 211 -2.03 29.34 -0.02
CA TRP A 211 -1.73 28.06 0.62
C TRP A 211 -2.86 27.57 1.51
N LEU A 212 -3.54 28.46 2.24
CA LEU A 212 -4.70 28.09 3.03
C LEU A 212 -5.81 27.53 2.12
N ALA A 213 -6.09 28.19 1.00
CA ALA A 213 -7.05 27.70 0.01
C ALA A 213 -6.65 26.35 -0.62
N ALA A 214 -5.36 26.17 -0.94
CA ALA A 214 -4.83 24.90 -1.44
C ALA A 214 -5.00 23.75 -0.42
N SER A 215 -4.72 24.04 0.85
CA SER A 215 -4.73 23.05 1.93
C SER A 215 -6.12 22.47 2.24
N ARG A 216 -7.19 23.22 1.96
CA ARG A 216 -8.59 22.84 2.22
C ARG A 216 -9.32 22.45 0.94
N GLY A 217 -8.59 21.93 -0.05
CA GLY A 217 -9.11 21.75 -1.40
C GLY A 217 -9.48 20.32 -1.83
N GLY A 218 -9.32 19.32 -0.97
CA GLY A 218 -9.64 17.93 -1.34
C GLY A 218 -8.65 17.23 -2.29
N ASN A 219 -7.59 17.90 -2.76
CA ASN A 219 -6.44 17.25 -3.40
C ASN A 219 -5.36 16.98 -2.34
N PRO A 220 -5.11 15.71 -1.95
CA PRO A 220 -4.20 15.40 -0.86
C PRO A 220 -2.76 15.88 -1.09
N ARG A 221 -2.25 15.78 -2.33
CA ARG A 221 -0.87 16.18 -2.63
C ARG A 221 -0.68 17.69 -2.49
N ALA A 222 -1.58 18.46 -3.11
CA ALA A 222 -1.52 19.92 -3.00
C ALA A 222 -1.73 20.38 -1.55
N ALA A 223 -2.56 19.64 -0.78
CA ALA A 223 -2.81 19.96 0.61
C ALA A 223 -1.58 19.72 1.50
N GLU A 224 -0.87 18.61 1.33
CA GLU A 224 0.40 18.35 2.03
C GLU A 224 1.44 19.41 1.70
N GLN A 225 1.66 19.71 0.41
CA GLN A 225 2.61 20.73 -0.02
C GLN A 225 2.28 22.12 0.54
N ALA A 226 0.99 22.50 0.54
CA ALA A 226 0.58 23.78 1.10
C ALA A 226 0.81 23.86 2.61
N ARG A 227 0.64 22.75 3.35
CA ARG A 227 0.83 22.69 4.80
C ARG A 227 2.27 22.95 5.22
N GLU A 228 3.26 22.62 4.39
CA GLU A 228 4.68 22.94 4.64
C GLU A 228 4.94 24.45 4.73
N PHE A 229 4.13 25.26 4.05
CA PHE A 229 4.27 26.71 4.03
C PHE A 229 3.38 27.43 5.04
N LEU A 230 2.41 26.73 5.66
CA LEU A 230 1.53 27.32 6.66
C LEU A 230 2.25 27.44 8.02
N PRO A 231 1.97 28.48 8.81
CA PRO A 231 2.51 28.59 10.15
C PRO A 231 1.98 27.46 11.05
N ALA A 232 2.77 27.09 12.07
CA ALA A 232 2.39 26.04 13.02
C ALA A 232 1.14 26.40 13.87
N ARG A 233 0.80 27.69 13.96
CA ARG A 233 -0.42 28.16 14.63
C ARG A 233 -1.66 27.93 13.76
N TYR A 234 -2.82 27.84 14.42
CA TYR A 234 -4.08 27.83 13.70
C TYR A 234 -4.31 29.16 12.95
N PRO A 235 -4.86 29.15 11.72
CA PRO A 235 -5.11 30.38 10.96
C PRO A 235 -6.17 31.28 11.61
N TYR A 236 -6.01 32.59 11.46
CA TYR A 236 -6.97 33.58 11.94
C TYR A 236 -8.15 33.74 10.99
N ALA A 237 -9.29 34.25 11.49
CA ALA A 237 -10.48 34.48 10.68
C ALA A 237 -10.26 35.47 9.51
N SER A 238 -9.32 36.42 9.64
CA SER A 238 -8.91 37.29 8.52
C SER A 238 -8.22 36.53 7.39
N GLU A 239 -7.42 35.50 7.72
CA GLU A 239 -6.67 34.68 6.77
C GLU A 239 -7.62 33.76 6.00
N PHE A 240 -8.59 33.15 6.71
CA PHE A 240 -9.68 32.40 6.08
C PHE A 240 -10.49 33.25 5.11
N ARG A 241 -10.84 34.50 5.47
CA ARG A 241 -11.58 35.40 4.57
C ARG A 241 -10.81 35.68 3.28
N LYS A 242 -9.51 36.01 3.37
CA LYS A 242 -8.66 36.20 2.17
C LYS A 242 -8.55 34.94 1.32
N ALA A 243 -8.48 33.76 1.94
CA ALA A 243 -8.46 32.49 1.24
C ALA A 243 -9.79 32.20 0.50
N ILE A 244 -10.92 32.55 1.12
CA ILE A 244 -12.26 32.43 0.51
C ILE A 244 -12.46 33.44 -0.63
N GLU A 245 -11.90 34.64 -0.55
CA GLU A 245 -11.93 35.60 -1.66
C GLU A 245 -11.26 35.03 -2.92
N LEU A 246 -10.20 34.24 -2.74
CA LEU A 246 -9.45 33.57 -3.81
C LEU A 246 -10.13 32.28 -4.32
N ASP A 247 -10.77 31.51 -3.43
CA ASP A 247 -11.50 30.28 -3.75
C ASP A 247 -12.92 30.31 -3.15
N ARG A 248 -13.80 31.08 -3.79
CA ARG A 248 -15.15 31.37 -3.28
C ARG A 248 -16.04 30.14 -3.14
N MET A 249 -15.76 29.10 -3.91
CA MET A 249 -16.53 27.85 -3.95
C MET A 249 -15.99 26.79 -2.97
N ASN A 250 -14.98 27.13 -2.16
CA ASN A 250 -14.40 26.21 -1.20
C ASN A 250 -15.32 25.99 0.00
N VAL A 251 -16.06 24.87 -0.03
CA VAL A 251 -16.96 24.45 1.05
C VAL A 251 -16.18 24.24 2.35
N GLU A 252 -14.98 23.68 2.30
CA GLU A 252 -14.21 23.33 3.51
C GLU A 252 -13.65 24.57 4.23
N LEU A 253 -13.12 25.54 3.49
CA LEU A 253 -12.68 26.82 4.07
C LEU A 253 -13.82 27.55 4.77
N ARG A 254 -15.00 27.60 4.13
CA ARG A 254 -16.19 28.24 4.70
C ARG A 254 -16.66 27.52 5.95
N ARG A 255 -16.62 26.18 5.93
CA ARG A 255 -16.99 25.35 7.09
C ARG A 255 -16.07 25.60 8.27
N GLU A 256 -14.75 25.53 8.06
CA GLU A 256 -13.76 25.80 9.11
C GLU A 256 -13.90 27.22 9.66
N LEU A 257 -14.12 28.22 8.80
CA LEU A 257 -14.35 29.60 9.23
C LEU A 257 -15.63 29.73 10.07
N ALA A 258 -16.72 29.09 9.68
CA ALA A 258 -17.97 29.10 10.43
C ALA A 258 -17.80 28.49 11.83
N PHE A 259 -17.08 27.38 11.95
CA PHE A 259 -16.75 26.79 13.26
C PHE A 259 -15.79 27.65 14.07
N LEU A 260 -14.82 28.32 13.43
CA LEU A 260 -13.94 29.25 14.11
C LEU A 260 -14.73 30.42 14.70
N TRP A 261 -15.73 30.95 13.98
CA TRP A 261 -16.61 31.97 14.51
C TRP A 261 -17.41 31.50 15.73
N LEU A 262 -17.90 30.26 15.73
CA LEU A 262 -18.53 29.67 16.91
C LEU A 262 -17.58 29.59 18.10
N ALA A 263 -16.33 29.16 17.87
CA ALA A 263 -15.31 29.07 18.92
C ALA A 263 -14.97 30.46 19.52
N VAL A 264 -14.98 31.50 18.70
CA VAL A 264 -14.77 32.91 19.11
C VAL A 264 -16.06 33.57 19.61
N ARG A 265 -17.14 32.80 19.82
CA ARG A 265 -18.45 33.25 20.33
C ARG A 265 -19.11 34.34 19.47
N LYS A 266 -18.97 34.21 18.15
CA LYS A 266 -19.57 35.07 17.12
C LYS A 266 -20.61 34.28 16.28
N PRO A 267 -21.77 33.94 16.87
CA PRO A 267 -22.73 33.03 16.24
C PRO A 267 -23.44 33.63 15.02
N ARG A 268 -23.57 34.96 14.92
CA ARG A 268 -24.21 35.60 13.76
C ARG A 268 -23.34 35.49 12.51
N GLU A 269 -22.03 35.69 12.67
CA GLU A 269 -21.05 35.52 11.61
C GLU A 269 -20.96 34.04 11.18
N ALA A 270 -20.97 33.10 12.13
CA ALA A 270 -21.03 31.67 11.83
C ALA A 270 -22.30 31.30 11.04
N GLU A 271 -23.47 31.85 11.42
CA GLU A 271 -24.74 31.58 10.74
C GLU A 271 -24.70 32.04 9.27
N ALA A 272 -24.14 33.23 9.03
CA ALA A 272 -23.97 33.77 7.68
C ALA A 272 -23.04 32.88 6.82
N GLU A 273 -21.93 32.40 7.36
CA GLU A 273 -21.01 31.52 6.64
C GLU A 273 -21.63 30.15 6.35
N PHE A 274 -22.36 29.55 7.30
CA PHE A 274 -23.08 28.30 7.05
C PHE A 274 -24.19 28.48 6.00
N ALA A 275 -24.90 29.61 6.01
CA ALA A 275 -25.91 29.91 5.00
C ALA A 275 -25.29 30.01 3.60
N GLN A 276 -24.21 30.78 3.44
CA GLN A 276 -23.47 30.88 2.17
C GLN A 276 -22.89 29.53 1.71
N LEU A 277 -22.37 28.74 2.65
CA LEU A 277 -21.88 27.39 2.35
C LEU A 277 -22.99 26.52 1.77
N LEU A 278 -24.19 26.57 2.34
CA LEU A 278 -25.33 25.76 1.91
C LEU A 278 -25.96 26.23 0.59
N GLU A 279 -25.67 27.46 0.13
CA GLU A 279 -25.97 27.86 -1.25
C GLU A 279 -25.07 27.12 -2.25
N ILE A 280 -23.81 26.85 -1.88
CA ILE A 280 -22.83 26.13 -2.70
C ILE A 280 -23.02 24.61 -2.60
N ALA A 281 -23.28 24.10 -1.39
CA ALA A 281 -23.44 22.68 -1.09
C ALA A 281 -24.72 22.43 -0.26
N PRO A 282 -25.90 22.40 -0.91
CA PRO A 282 -27.20 22.28 -0.22
C PRO A 282 -27.42 20.99 0.57
N ASP A 283 -26.60 19.96 0.32
CA ASP A 283 -26.70 18.64 0.92
C ASP A 283 -25.56 18.35 1.92
N ASP A 284 -24.77 19.36 2.31
CA ASP A 284 -23.75 19.20 3.36
C ASP A 284 -24.42 19.01 4.72
N LEU A 285 -24.62 17.73 5.10
CA LEU A 285 -25.38 17.34 6.29
C LEU A 285 -24.84 17.97 7.58
N LEU A 286 -23.52 18.12 7.70
CA LEU A 286 -22.89 18.71 8.87
C LEU A 286 -23.27 20.19 9.00
N SER A 287 -23.16 20.97 7.94
CA SER A 287 -23.54 22.40 7.95
C SER A 287 -25.04 22.60 8.07
N LEU A 288 -25.86 21.74 7.46
CA LEU A 288 -27.32 21.72 7.66
C LEU A 288 -27.68 21.51 9.13
N ALA A 289 -27.02 20.54 9.78
CA ALA A 289 -27.23 20.25 11.19
C ALA A 289 -26.83 21.45 12.07
N GLN A 290 -25.64 22.02 11.84
CA GLN A 290 -25.17 23.16 12.62
C GLN A 290 -26.07 24.39 12.46
N LEU A 291 -26.38 24.80 11.22
CA LEU A 291 -27.27 25.94 10.98
C LEU A 291 -28.66 25.71 11.58
N GLY A 292 -29.22 24.51 11.40
CA GLY A 292 -30.50 24.14 11.99
C GLY A 292 -30.50 24.19 13.52
N MET A 293 -29.45 23.67 14.18
CA MET A 293 -29.30 23.73 15.63
C MET A 293 -29.13 25.17 16.13
N MET A 294 -28.34 26.00 15.45
CA MET A 294 -28.18 27.42 15.79
C MET A 294 -29.50 28.20 15.73
N ARG A 295 -30.34 27.91 14.72
CA ARG A 295 -31.69 28.48 14.62
C ARG A 295 -32.61 27.99 15.74
N LEU A 296 -32.53 26.72 16.11
CA LEU A 296 -33.27 26.18 17.28
C LEU A 296 -32.87 26.84 18.60
N GLU A 297 -31.58 27.10 18.81
CA GLU A 297 -31.12 27.81 20.00
C GLU A 297 -31.69 29.23 20.09
N ARG A 298 -31.88 29.88 18.94
CA ARG A 298 -32.54 31.19 18.82
C ARG A 298 -34.07 31.14 18.83
N ASN A 299 -34.66 29.97 19.10
CA ASN A 299 -36.11 29.70 19.04
C ASN A 299 -36.75 29.94 17.66
N ASP A 300 -35.97 29.96 16.57
CA ASP A 300 -36.48 29.94 15.20
C ASP A 300 -36.73 28.49 14.73
N ALA A 301 -37.79 27.89 15.29
CA ALA A 301 -38.19 26.54 14.92
C ALA A 301 -38.63 26.44 13.45
N ALA A 302 -39.25 27.50 12.92
CA ALA A 302 -39.74 27.54 11.54
C ALA A 302 -38.60 27.48 10.52
N GLY A 303 -37.51 28.22 10.75
CA GLY A 303 -36.32 28.21 9.91
C GLY A 303 -35.40 27.00 10.12
N ALA A 304 -35.45 26.36 11.30
CA ALA A 304 -34.61 25.20 11.63
C ALA A 304 -35.16 23.87 11.08
N LEU A 305 -36.47 23.65 11.17
CA LEU A 305 -37.10 22.37 10.86
C LEU A 305 -36.78 21.86 9.44
N PRO A 306 -36.86 22.67 8.36
CA PRO A 306 -36.55 22.19 7.02
C PRO A 306 -35.10 21.72 6.86
N LEU A 307 -34.16 22.33 7.59
CA LEU A 307 -32.74 21.98 7.54
C LEU A 307 -32.49 20.66 8.29
N LEU A 308 -33.02 20.54 9.50
CA LEU A 308 -32.85 19.36 10.35
C LEU A 308 -33.56 18.14 9.78
N GLU A 309 -34.72 18.32 9.13
CA GLU A 309 -35.41 17.22 8.43
C GLU A 309 -34.60 16.63 7.28
N LYS A 310 -33.83 17.44 6.54
CA LYS A 310 -32.89 16.93 5.54
C LYS A 310 -31.80 16.07 6.20
N VAL A 311 -31.27 16.51 7.35
CA VAL A 311 -30.27 15.74 8.11
C VAL A 311 -30.84 14.41 8.59
N LEU A 312 -32.09 14.38 9.06
CA LEU A 312 -32.75 13.15 9.53
C LEU A 312 -32.96 12.09 8.42
N ARG A 313 -32.93 12.50 7.15
CA ARG A 313 -32.98 11.59 5.98
C ARG A 313 -31.58 11.20 5.48
N GLY A 314 -30.53 11.78 6.06
CA GLY A 314 -29.15 11.53 5.70
C GLY A 314 -28.63 10.18 6.20
N ASN A 315 -27.43 9.82 5.75
CA ASN A 315 -26.80 8.52 5.98
C ASN A 315 -25.76 8.51 7.12
N ASP A 316 -25.77 9.52 8.00
CA ASP A 316 -24.91 9.58 9.19
C ASP A 316 -25.74 9.31 10.47
N PRO A 317 -25.76 8.07 10.99
CA PRO A 317 -26.59 7.71 12.13
C PRO A 317 -26.24 8.49 13.41
N ALA A 318 -24.97 8.87 13.58
CA ALA A 318 -24.52 9.60 14.76
C ALA A 318 -25.02 11.04 14.71
N LEU A 319 -24.93 11.69 13.56
CA LEU A 319 -25.45 13.04 13.34
C LEU A 319 -26.99 13.07 13.43
N VAL A 320 -27.67 12.10 12.80
CA VAL A 320 -29.12 11.93 12.86
C VAL A 320 -29.59 11.79 14.31
N LYS A 321 -28.89 10.98 15.12
CA LYS A 321 -29.22 10.83 16.54
C LYS A 321 -29.08 12.16 17.29
N ARG A 322 -27.96 12.88 17.12
CA ARG A 322 -27.74 14.18 17.77
C ARG A 322 -28.83 15.20 17.42
N VAL A 323 -29.19 15.30 16.14
CA VAL A 323 -30.25 16.20 15.68
C VAL A 323 -31.60 15.81 16.28
N ARG A 324 -31.93 14.51 16.32
CA ARG A 324 -33.16 14.02 16.93
C ARG A 324 -33.23 14.36 18.42
N ASP A 325 -32.15 14.16 19.16
CA ASP A 325 -32.07 14.45 20.59
C ASP A 325 -32.25 15.96 20.85
N ALA A 326 -31.61 16.82 20.04
CA ALA A 326 -31.75 18.27 20.11
C ALA A 326 -33.18 18.75 19.81
N MET A 327 -33.84 18.18 18.80
CA MET A 327 -35.24 18.49 18.47
C MET A 327 -36.19 18.07 19.60
N ASN A 328 -36.00 16.85 20.14
CA ASN A 328 -36.81 16.33 21.23
C ASN A 328 -36.68 17.19 22.50
N ALA A 329 -35.47 17.66 22.83
CA ALA A 329 -35.23 18.55 23.97
C ALA A 329 -36.00 19.89 23.87
N LYS A 330 -36.31 20.34 22.65
CA LYS A 330 -37.13 21.54 22.37
C LYS A 330 -38.62 21.22 22.16
N GLY A 331 -39.05 19.98 22.39
CA GLY A 331 -40.44 19.55 22.18
C GLY A 331 -40.85 19.50 20.70
N LEU A 332 -39.89 19.57 19.77
CA LEU A 332 -40.15 19.54 18.33
C LEU A 332 -40.16 18.10 17.86
N LYS A 333 -41.29 17.68 17.29
CA LYS A 333 -41.39 16.38 16.62
C LYS A 333 -41.04 16.57 15.15
N PRO A 334 -40.18 15.72 14.56
CA PRO A 334 -40.04 15.68 13.11
C PRO A 334 -41.42 15.46 12.51
N ARG A 335 -41.71 16.08 11.36
CA ARG A 335 -42.86 15.66 10.56
C ARG A 335 -42.72 14.15 10.36
N ALA A 336 -43.75 13.38 10.73
CA ALA A 336 -43.70 11.92 10.77
C ALA A 336 -42.91 11.41 9.57
N ALA A 337 -41.78 10.74 9.83
CA ALA A 337 -40.96 10.19 8.77
C ALA A 337 -41.89 9.40 7.88
N VAL A 338 -42.01 9.80 6.61
CA VAL A 338 -42.69 8.98 5.62
C VAL A 338 -42.01 7.62 5.72
N GLU A 339 -42.76 6.61 6.17
CA GLU A 339 -42.22 5.26 6.24
C GLU A 339 -41.55 4.93 4.91
N PRO A 340 -40.38 4.25 4.90
CA PRO A 340 -39.77 3.83 3.65
C PRO A 340 -40.73 2.88 2.92
N ARG A 341 -41.56 3.42 2.02
CA ARG A 341 -42.50 2.67 1.20
C ARG A 341 -41.70 2.06 0.05
N GLY A 342 -41.07 0.91 0.29
CA GLY A 342 -40.39 0.15 -0.74
C GLY A 342 -39.77 -1.15 -0.21
N ASN A 343 -39.97 -2.24 -0.95
CA ASN A 343 -39.45 -3.57 -0.62
C ASN A 343 -37.92 -3.56 -0.41
N LYS A 344 -37.18 -2.76 -1.19
CA LYS A 344 -35.73 -2.57 -1.03
C LYS A 344 -35.34 -2.07 0.37
N ALA A 345 -36.02 -1.05 0.87
CA ALA A 345 -35.71 -0.44 2.18
C ALA A 345 -36.06 -1.36 3.36
N MET A 346 -37.08 -2.20 3.21
CA MET A 346 -37.38 -3.27 4.17
C MET A 346 -36.29 -4.34 4.17
N GLY A 347 -35.81 -4.73 2.97
CA GLY A 347 -34.69 -5.65 2.81
C GLY A 347 -33.40 -5.13 3.46
N ASP A 348 -33.08 -3.86 3.27
CA ASP A 348 -31.91 -3.20 3.86
C ASP A 348 -31.92 -3.30 5.39
N ARG A 349 -33.07 -2.98 6.02
CA ARG A 349 -33.22 -3.08 7.48
C ARG A 349 -33.10 -4.52 7.99
N SER A 350 -33.76 -5.47 7.33
CA SER A 350 -33.67 -6.88 7.72
C SER A 350 -32.24 -7.41 7.59
N TYR A 351 -31.51 -6.99 6.55
CA TYR A 351 -30.12 -7.37 6.33
C TYR A 351 -29.20 -6.82 7.43
N GLU A 352 -29.35 -5.54 7.80
CA GLU A 352 -28.58 -4.90 8.88
C GLU A 352 -28.83 -5.56 10.25
N GLN A 353 -30.06 -6.03 10.49
CA GLN A 353 -30.44 -6.72 11.72
C GLN A 353 -30.04 -8.20 11.75
N GLY A 354 -29.45 -8.73 10.68
CA GLY A 354 -29.05 -10.14 10.59
C GLY A 354 -30.18 -11.11 10.23
N TYR A 355 -31.39 -10.62 9.95
CA TYR A 355 -32.55 -11.41 9.57
C TYR A 355 -32.50 -11.78 8.08
N MET A 356 -31.56 -12.65 7.72
CA MET A 356 -31.25 -12.99 6.32
C MET A 356 -32.43 -13.57 5.53
N LYS A 357 -33.34 -14.31 6.17
CA LYS A 357 -34.54 -14.85 5.51
C LYS A 357 -35.57 -13.77 5.17
N ASP A 358 -35.72 -12.78 6.05
CA ASP A 358 -36.61 -11.64 5.79
C ASP A 358 -36.00 -10.70 4.75
N ALA A 359 -34.68 -10.49 4.83
CA ALA A 359 -33.93 -9.76 3.82
C ALA A 359 -34.09 -10.42 2.43
N GLU A 360 -33.96 -11.75 2.34
CA GLU A 360 -34.22 -12.51 1.11
C GLU A 360 -35.62 -12.21 0.58
N ARG A 361 -36.66 -12.33 1.41
CA ARG A 361 -38.05 -12.10 1.02
C ARG A 361 -38.26 -10.70 0.45
N TYR A 362 -37.78 -9.66 1.14
CA TYR A 362 -37.99 -8.28 0.73
C TYR A 362 -37.16 -7.90 -0.49
N TYR A 363 -35.90 -8.34 -0.58
CA TYR A 363 -35.10 -8.08 -1.77
C TYR A 363 -35.60 -8.83 -3.00
N LEU A 364 -36.14 -10.05 -2.85
CA LEU A 364 -36.78 -10.77 -3.95
C LEU A 364 -37.98 -9.98 -4.49
N ALA A 365 -38.85 -9.50 -3.60
CA ALA A 365 -39.98 -8.65 -4.01
C ALA A 365 -39.51 -7.36 -4.72
N ALA A 366 -38.42 -6.74 -4.22
CA ALA A 366 -37.82 -5.57 -4.87
C ALA A 366 -37.20 -5.90 -6.24
N HIS A 367 -36.63 -7.09 -6.40
CA HIS A 367 -36.11 -7.57 -7.68
C HIS A 367 -37.24 -7.87 -8.67
N GLU A 368 -38.37 -8.42 -8.22
CA GLU A 368 -39.55 -8.65 -9.06
C GLU A 368 -40.15 -7.32 -9.57
N GLU A 369 -40.17 -6.29 -8.73
CA GLU A 369 -40.59 -4.94 -9.13
C GLU A 369 -39.64 -4.31 -10.16
N ASN A 370 -38.33 -4.46 -9.97
CA ASN A 370 -37.32 -3.95 -10.90
C ASN A 370 -36.12 -4.89 -11.04
N PRO A 371 -36.14 -5.83 -12.01
CA PRO A 371 -35.05 -6.78 -12.21
C PRO A 371 -33.72 -6.14 -12.62
N ARG A 372 -33.76 -4.90 -13.10
CA ARG A 372 -32.59 -4.12 -13.54
C ARG A 372 -31.95 -3.31 -12.42
N ASP A 373 -32.49 -3.31 -11.20
CA ASP A 373 -31.81 -2.71 -10.05
C ASP A 373 -30.60 -3.59 -9.65
N HIS A 374 -29.42 -3.19 -10.15
CA HIS A 374 -28.17 -3.90 -9.89
C HIS A 374 -27.73 -3.84 -8.43
N GLU A 375 -28.19 -2.87 -7.66
CA GLU A 375 -27.90 -2.77 -6.23
C GLU A 375 -28.70 -3.81 -5.44
N VAL A 376 -29.99 -3.99 -5.76
CA VAL A 376 -30.83 -5.07 -5.19
C VAL A 376 -30.26 -6.43 -5.57
N ASN A 377 -29.83 -6.61 -6.82
CA ASN A 377 -29.15 -7.83 -7.26
C ASN A 377 -27.87 -8.09 -6.46
N LEU A 378 -27.05 -7.08 -6.19
CA LEU A 378 -25.85 -7.23 -5.37
C LEU A 378 -26.18 -7.67 -3.94
N LYS A 379 -27.19 -7.03 -3.32
CA LYS A 379 -27.69 -7.35 -1.98
C LYS A 379 -28.30 -8.75 -1.89
N LEU A 380 -29.05 -9.19 -2.91
CA LEU A 380 -29.52 -10.58 -3.02
C LEU A 380 -28.36 -11.57 -3.11
N GLY A 381 -27.36 -11.28 -3.93
CA GLY A 381 -26.15 -12.12 -4.06
C GLY A 381 -25.48 -12.36 -2.72
N TRP A 382 -25.28 -11.29 -1.93
CA TRP A 382 -24.71 -11.40 -0.59
C TRP A 382 -25.61 -12.14 0.39
N THR A 383 -26.92 -11.88 0.36
CA THR A 383 -27.90 -12.55 1.23
C THR A 383 -27.91 -14.06 0.98
N TYR A 384 -27.91 -14.49 -0.28
CA TYR A 384 -27.80 -15.90 -0.64
C TYR A 384 -26.46 -16.53 -0.23
N ASN A 385 -25.36 -15.81 -0.40
CA ASN A 385 -24.04 -16.31 0.02
C ASN A 385 -23.97 -16.51 1.55
N MET A 386 -24.55 -15.57 2.33
CA MET A 386 -24.66 -15.71 3.79
C MET A 386 -25.56 -16.89 4.20
N LEU A 387 -26.62 -17.16 3.43
CA LEU A 387 -27.48 -18.33 3.60
C LEU A 387 -26.85 -19.65 3.11
N ARG A 388 -25.58 -19.65 2.67
CA ARG A 388 -24.84 -20.80 2.11
C ARG A 388 -25.46 -21.37 0.83
N ARG A 389 -26.17 -20.52 0.08
CA ARG A 389 -26.85 -20.82 -1.18
C ARG A 389 -26.08 -20.21 -2.35
N ASP A 390 -24.85 -20.70 -2.53
CA ASP A 390 -23.88 -20.11 -3.46
C ASP A 390 -24.29 -20.24 -4.94
N GLU A 391 -25.08 -21.27 -5.27
CA GLU A 391 -25.63 -21.49 -6.63
C GLU A 391 -26.62 -20.41 -7.04
N GLU A 392 -27.40 -19.89 -6.10
CA GLU A 392 -28.30 -18.76 -6.29
C GLU A 392 -27.51 -17.45 -6.25
N ALA A 393 -26.60 -17.31 -5.28
CA ALA A 393 -25.78 -16.10 -5.11
C ALA A 393 -25.03 -15.72 -6.40
N ILE A 394 -24.40 -16.69 -7.07
CA ILE A 394 -23.61 -16.42 -8.28
C ILE A 394 -24.46 -15.83 -9.42
N ARG A 395 -25.74 -16.19 -9.52
CA ARG A 395 -26.65 -15.65 -10.55
C ARG A 395 -26.91 -14.17 -10.34
N TYR A 396 -27.15 -13.77 -9.09
CA TYR A 396 -27.40 -12.37 -8.74
C TYR A 396 -26.12 -11.53 -8.82
N PHE A 397 -24.95 -12.06 -8.44
CA PHE A 397 -23.67 -11.39 -8.70
C PHE A 397 -23.40 -11.21 -10.20
N GLU A 398 -23.79 -12.18 -11.04
CA GLU A 398 -23.71 -12.06 -12.49
C GLU A 398 -24.64 -10.98 -13.07
N MET A 399 -25.80 -10.74 -12.46
CA MET A 399 -26.65 -9.62 -12.82
C MET A 399 -26.06 -8.29 -12.33
N ALA A 400 -25.55 -8.25 -11.10
CA ALA A 400 -25.00 -7.05 -10.47
C ALA A 400 -23.71 -6.54 -11.14
N ARG A 401 -22.85 -7.42 -11.68
CA ARG A 401 -21.63 -7.01 -12.41
C ARG A 401 -21.90 -6.22 -13.70
N LYS A 402 -23.16 -6.19 -14.18
CA LYS A 402 -23.57 -5.37 -15.32
C LYS A 402 -23.91 -3.92 -14.91
N SER A 403 -23.78 -3.57 -13.62
CA SER A 403 -24.05 -2.21 -13.12
C SER A 403 -23.21 -1.15 -13.83
N ALA A 404 -23.83 0.01 -14.07
CA ALA A 404 -23.14 1.22 -14.52
C ALA A 404 -22.28 1.83 -13.40
N ASP A 405 -22.62 1.58 -12.12
CA ASP A 405 -21.82 2.01 -10.97
C ASP A 405 -20.54 1.17 -10.88
N ARG A 406 -19.39 1.84 -11.00
CA ARG A 406 -18.07 1.23 -10.92
C ARG A 406 -17.82 0.50 -9.60
N LYS A 407 -18.31 1.02 -8.47
CA LYS A 407 -18.12 0.41 -7.14
C LYS A 407 -18.91 -0.90 -7.03
N GLN A 408 -20.22 -0.84 -7.31
CA GLN A 408 -21.09 -2.03 -7.30
C GLN A 408 -20.58 -3.10 -8.26
N ARG A 409 -20.19 -2.70 -9.48
CA ARG A 409 -19.62 -3.62 -10.47
C ARG A 409 -18.34 -4.28 -9.97
N ALA A 410 -17.41 -3.52 -9.40
CA ALA A 410 -16.14 -4.07 -8.90
C ALA A 410 -16.35 -5.04 -7.74
N GLU A 411 -17.32 -4.75 -6.87
CA GLU A 411 -17.70 -5.64 -5.76
C GLU A 411 -18.35 -6.92 -6.27
N ALA A 412 -19.33 -6.81 -7.17
CA ALA A 412 -20.00 -7.94 -7.79
C ALA A 412 -19.03 -8.84 -8.58
N GLU A 413 -18.11 -8.25 -9.36
CA GLU A 413 -17.07 -8.99 -10.09
C GLU A 413 -16.17 -9.77 -9.13
N ARG A 414 -15.76 -9.15 -8.02
CA ARG A 414 -14.95 -9.83 -7.00
C ARG A 414 -15.70 -11.01 -6.39
N ALA A 415 -16.96 -10.82 -5.98
CA ALA A 415 -17.78 -11.89 -5.41
C ALA A 415 -18.04 -13.03 -6.41
N TYR A 416 -18.36 -12.69 -7.67
CA TYR A 416 -18.55 -13.63 -8.76
C TYR A 416 -17.28 -14.46 -9.04
N HIS A 417 -16.13 -13.81 -9.18
CA HIS A 417 -14.85 -14.49 -9.40
C HIS A 417 -14.42 -15.37 -8.23
N ASN A 418 -14.80 -15.03 -7.00
CA ASN A 418 -14.51 -15.86 -5.82
C ASN A 418 -15.37 -17.14 -5.80
N LEU A 419 -16.63 -17.06 -6.20
CA LEU A 419 -17.56 -18.21 -6.17
C LEU A 419 -17.47 -19.10 -7.42
N LYS A 420 -17.20 -18.53 -8.59
CA LYS A 420 -17.22 -19.23 -9.88
C LYS A 420 -16.34 -20.50 -9.92
N PRO A 421 -15.07 -20.50 -9.46
CA PRO A 421 -14.23 -21.70 -9.54
C PRO A 421 -14.77 -22.88 -8.72
N ALA A 422 -15.44 -22.61 -7.59
CA ALA A 422 -16.01 -23.65 -6.74
C ALA A 422 -17.26 -24.31 -7.36
N LEU A 423 -17.96 -23.57 -8.23
CA LEU A 423 -19.20 -24.01 -8.88
C LEU A 423 -18.97 -24.53 -10.31
N ALA A 424 -17.81 -24.27 -10.91
CA ALA A 424 -17.45 -24.71 -12.24
C ALA A 424 -17.55 -26.23 -12.42
N ARG A 425 -17.94 -26.66 -13.62
CA ARG A 425 -17.99 -28.09 -13.98
C ARG A 425 -16.61 -28.74 -13.92
N PHE A 426 -15.59 -28.00 -14.34
CA PHE A 426 -14.18 -28.38 -14.23
C PHE A 426 -13.46 -27.30 -13.44
N ARG A 427 -12.69 -27.71 -12.44
CA ARG A 427 -11.88 -26.81 -11.62
C ARG A 427 -10.44 -27.28 -11.68
N THR A 428 -9.55 -26.42 -12.14
CA THR A 428 -8.12 -26.72 -12.23
C THR A 428 -7.37 -25.98 -11.14
N THR A 429 -6.70 -26.70 -10.24
CA THR A 429 -5.80 -26.14 -9.24
C THR A 429 -4.36 -26.49 -9.60
N ALA A 430 -3.47 -25.52 -9.47
CA ALA A 430 -2.04 -25.70 -9.63
C ALA A 430 -1.35 -25.08 -8.41
N TRP A 431 -0.50 -25.83 -7.72
CA TRP A 431 0.29 -25.28 -6.63
C TRP A 431 1.69 -25.89 -6.58
N VAL A 432 2.63 -25.12 -6.05
CA VAL A 432 4.03 -25.52 -5.88
C VAL A 432 4.60 -24.96 -4.58
N LEU A 433 5.48 -25.73 -3.97
CA LEU A 433 6.12 -25.48 -2.69
C LEU A 433 7.62 -25.87 -2.76
N PRO A 434 8.48 -25.00 -3.32
CA PRO A 434 9.92 -25.10 -3.10
C PRO A 434 10.27 -24.70 -1.66
N VAL A 435 11.05 -25.52 -0.97
CA VAL A 435 11.51 -25.34 0.40
C VAL A 435 12.97 -25.77 0.53
N PHE A 436 13.83 -24.88 1.02
CA PHE A 436 15.15 -25.22 1.52
C PHE A 436 15.07 -25.59 3.01
N SER A 437 15.82 -26.61 3.43
CA SER A 437 15.94 -27.01 4.83
C SER A 437 17.41 -27.14 5.21
N SER A 438 17.84 -26.38 6.22
CA SER A 438 19.21 -26.48 6.73
C SER A 438 19.49 -27.81 7.43
N ARG A 439 18.45 -28.51 7.94
CA ARG A 439 18.59 -29.86 8.50
C ARG A 439 19.17 -30.84 7.47
N TRP A 440 18.76 -30.71 6.21
CA TRP A 440 19.19 -31.59 5.12
C TRP A 440 20.26 -30.96 4.23
N HIS A 441 20.50 -29.65 4.37
CA HIS A 441 21.33 -28.86 3.46
C HIS A 441 20.85 -28.98 1.99
N GLU A 442 19.54 -29.11 1.79
CA GLU A 442 18.94 -29.42 0.50
C GLU A 442 17.63 -28.65 0.27
N GLY A 443 17.36 -28.35 -1.01
CA GLY A 443 16.09 -27.82 -1.49
C GLY A 443 15.18 -28.94 -1.98
N PHE A 444 13.94 -28.94 -1.51
CA PHE A 444 12.86 -29.83 -1.91
C PHE A 444 11.81 -29.04 -2.68
N THR A 445 11.22 -29.64 -3.71
CA THR A 445 10.08 -29.05 -4.42
C THR A 445 8.96 -30.07 -4.54
N TYR A 446 7.78 -29.68 -4.08
CA TYR A 446 6.56 -30.42 -4.33
C TYR A 446 5.56 -29.54 -5.07
N GLY A 447 4.91 -30.06 -6.10
CA GLY A 447 3.83 -29.37 -6.78
C GLY A 447 2.76 -30.32 -7.29
N GLN A 448 1.57 -29.78 -7.55
CA GLN A 448 0.47 -30.54 -8.11
C GLN A 448 -0.36 -29.65 -9.04
N LEU A 449 -0.61 -30.17 -10.25
CA LEU A 449 -1.67 -29.74 -11.14
C LEU A 449 -2.81 -30.75 -11.01
N LYS A 450 -4.02 -30.30 -10.65
CA LYS A 450 -5.19 -31.15 -10.41
C LYS A 450 -6.40 -30.54 -11.12
N THR A 451 -7.09 -31.31 -11.95
CA THR A 451 -8.35 -30.93 -12.58
C THR A 451 -9.48 -31.79 -12.02
N GLU A 452 -10.35 -31.19 -11.21
CA GLU A 452 -11.52 -31.83 -10.62
C GLU A 452 -12.75 -31.64 -11.49
N MET A 453 -13.57 -32.68 -11.65
CA MET A 453 -14.85 -32.61 -12.32
C MET A 453 -16.00 -32.67 -11.31
N ARG A 454 -16.90 -31.71 -11.40
CA ARG A 454 -18.16 -31.67 -10.66
C ARG A 454 -19.24 -32.41 -11.46
N ILE A 455 -19.75 -33.51 -10.91
CA ILE A 455 -20.87 -34.27 -11.48
C ILE A 455 -22.12 -34.06 -10.61
N GLY A 456 -23.00 -33.15 -11.05
CA GLY A 456 -24.29 -32.89 -10.39
C GLY A 456 -24.19 -32.68 -8.88
N LYS A 457 -24.99 -33.43 -8.12
CA LYS A 457 -25.04 -33.38 -6.66
C LYS A 457 -24.17 -34.43 -5.96
N LEU A 458 -23.42 -35.27 -6.70
CA LEU A 458 -22.62 -36.34 -6.10
C LEU A 458 -21.68 -35.83 -4.99
N PRO A 459 -21.47 -36.60 -3.91
CA PRO A 459 -20.62 -36.20 -2.79
C PRO A 459 -19.13 -36.32 -3.10
N PHE A 460 -18.76 -36.91 -4.24
CA PHE A 460 -17.40 -37.09 -4.69
C PHE A 460 -17.14 -36.40 -6.04
N ARG A 461 -15.87 -36.11 -6.31
CA ARG A 461 -15.34 -35.41 -7.48
C ARG A 461 -14.22 -36.25 -8.09
N PRO A 462 -14.44 -36.88 -9.25
CA PRO A 462 -13.33 -37.47 -9.99
C PRO A 462 -12.38 -36.37 -10.45
N TYR A 463 -11.08 -36.68 -10.53
CA TYR A 463 -10.06 -35.73 -10.94
C TYR A 463 -8.93 -36.40 -11.70
N LEU A 464 -8.25 -35.60 -12.53
CA LEU A 464 -6.96 -35.92 -13.10
C LEU A 464 -5.89 -35.11 -12.37
N SER A 465 -4.73 -35.69 -12.10
CA SER A 465 -3.63 -35.00 -11.44
C SER A 465 -2.28 -35.32 -12.07
N VAL A 466 -1.40 -34.33 -12.03
CA VAL A 466 0.04 -34.48 -12.25
C VAL A 466 0.74 -33.86 -11.06
N ARG A 467 1.49 -34.67 -10.31
CA ARG A 467 2.33 -34.23 -9.20
C ARG A 467 3.78 -34.16 -9.65
N PHE A 468 4.50 -33.17 -9.15
CA PHE A 468 5.93 -33.03 -9.33
C PHE A 468 6.60 -33.11 -7.96
N VAL A 469 7.58 -33.99 -7.81
CA VAL A 469 8.37 -34.16 -6.59
C VAL A 469 9.84 -34.20 -6.97
N GLY A 470 10.64 -33.31 -6.40
CA GLY A 470 12.07 -33.18 -6.73
C GLY A 470 12.93 -32.58 -5.63
N ASP A 471 14.24 -32.75 -5.78
CA ASP A 471 15.30 -32.20 -4.91
C ASP A 471 16.38 -31.47 -5.75
N SER A 472 17.22 -30.66 -5.09
CA SER A 472 18.24 -29.84 -5.74
C SER A 472 19.66 -30.45 -5.80
N GLN A 473 19.93 -31.51 -5.04
CA GLN A 473 21.22 -32.19 -4.82
C GLN A 473 22.52 -31.35 -4.82
N HIS A 474 23.13 -31.27 -3.63
CA HIS A 474 24.56 -31.55 -3.42
C HIS A 474 24.65 -32.73 -2.45
N ALA A 475 25.47 -33.73 -2.75
CA ALA A 475 25.64 -34.90 -1.88
C ALA A 475 26.29 -34.49 -0.54
N ALA A 476 25.58 -34.66 0.57
CA ALA A 476 26.14 -34.50 1.91
C ALA A 476 25.92 -35.77 2.74
N GLY A 477 26.93 -36.65 2.78
CA GLY A 477 27.07 -37.68 3.82
C GLY A 477 26.29 -38.99 3.64
N THR A 478 26.54 -39.92 4.57
CA THR A 478 26.09 -41.33 4.58
C THR A 478 24.58 -41.52 4.82
N LEU A 479 23.83 -40.45 5.09
CA LEU A 479 22.38 -40.46 5.25
C LEU A 479 21.75 -39.73 4.07
N ASN A 480 21.52 -40.48 3.00
CA ASN A 480 20.97 -39.91 1.78
C ASN A 480 19.43 -39.89 1.88
N PRO A 481 18.75 -38.73 1.84
CA PRO A 481 17.28 -38.64 1.87
C PRO A 481 16.64 -39.09 0.54
N GLN A 482 17.19 -40.13 -0.10
CA GLN A 482 16.74 -40.70 -1.39
C GLN A 482 15.28 -41.15 -1.40
N TYR A 483 14.61 -41.17 -0.24
CA TYR A 483 13.20 -41.51 -0.08
C TYR A 483 12.28 -40.31 0.12
N LEU A 484 12.80 -39.10 0.39
CA LEU A 484 11.98 -37.89 0.49
C LEU A 484 11.67 -37.26 -0.88
N SER A 485 12.51 -37.53 -1.89
CA SER A 485 12.37 -36.99 -3.23
C SER A 485 12.44 -38.11 -4.26
N GLU A 486 11.30 -38.36 -4.90
CA GLU A 486 11.17 -39.38 -5.94
C GLU A 486 11.78 -38.93 -7.27
N SER A 487 12.16 -37.64 -7.38
CA SER A 487 12.56 -36.98 -8.63
C SER A 487 11.67 -37.46 -9.80
N SER A 488 10.35 -37.33 -9.60
CA SER A 488 9.32 -37.94 -10.44
C SER A 488 8.19 -36.98 -10.77
N PHE A 489 7.61 -37.21 -11.95
CA PHE A 489 6.27 -36.76 -12.30
C PHE A 489 5.29 -37.91 -12.04
N ILE A 490 4.25 -37.71 -11.25
CA ILE A 490 3.23 -38.72 -10.99
C ILE A 490 1.94 -38.28 -11.67
N GLY A 491 1.57 -38.98 -12.74
CA GLY A 491 0.28 -38.80 -13.41
C GLY A 491 -0.74 -39.78 -12.86
N GLY A 492 -1.91 -39.29 -12.44
CA GLY A 492 -2.92 -40.11 -11.79
C GLY A 492 -4.36 -39.71 -12.10
N VAL A 493 -5.26 -40.68 -11.94
CA VAL A 493 -6.71 -40.50 -11.91
C VAL A 493 -7.16 -40.79 -10.49
N GLY A 494 -7.99 -39.90 -9.95
CA GLY A 494 -8.43 -40.04 -8.56
C GLY A 494 -9.85 -39.59 -8.34
N VAL A 495 -10.29 -39.74 -7.09
CA VAL A 495 -11.58 -39.29 -6.59
C VAL A 495 -11.39 -38.63 -5.24
N ALA A 496 -12.07 -37.51 -5.01
CA ALA A 496 -12.04 -36.79 -3.73
C ALA A 496 -13.46 -36.49 -3.25
N THR A 497 -13.71 -36.54 -1.95
CA THR A 497 -14.99 -36.11 -1.38
C THR A 497 -15.12 -34.58 -1.44
N LYS A 498 -16.33 -34.08 -1.34
CA LYS A 498 -16.54 -32.66 -0.98
C LYS A 498 -15.95 -32.42 0.42
N PRO A 499 -15.22 -31.32 0.65
CA PRO A 499 -14.74 -30.99 1.99
C PRO A 499 -15.91 -30.86 2.96
N TRP A 500 -15.85 -31.59 4.07
CA TRP A 500 -16.83 -31.53 5.15
C TRP A 500 -16.15 -31.09 6.43
N LYS A 501 -16.50 -29.88 6.92
CA LYS A 501 -15.86 -29.26 8.09
C LYS A 501 -14.31 -29.25 8.03
N GLY A 502 -13.76 -29.06 6.83
CA GLY A 502 -12.32 -29.06 6.58
C GLY A 502 -11.71 -30.43 6.27
N LEU A 503 -12.44 -31.53 6.47
CA LEU A 503 -12.00 -32.89 6.16
C LEU A 503 -12.32 -33.29 4.72
N THR A 504 -11.35 -33.84 4.01
CA THR A 504 -11.47 -34.32 2.63
C THR A 504 -10.85 -35.72 2.53
N GLY A 505 -11.62 -36.71 2.09
CA GLY A 505 -11.10 -38.02 1.74
C GLY A 505 -10.75 -38.07 0.26
N TRP A 506 -9.65 -38.74 -0.09
CA TRP A 506 -9.23 -38.87 -1.49
C TRP A 506 -8.48 -40.18 -1.75
N ALA A 507 -8.56 -40.65 -2.99
CA ALA A 507 -7.76 -41.75 -3.52
C ALA A 507 -7.29 -41.39 -4.94
N GLU A 508 -6.14 -41.90 -5.33
CA GLU A 508 -5.48 -41.68 -6.61
C GLU A 508 -4.76 -42.96 -7.05
N ALA A 509 -4.93 -43.31 -8.31
CA ALA A 509 -4.19 -44.40 -8.96
C ALA A 509 -3.48 -43.83 -10.19
N GLY A 510 -2.19 -44.12 -10.32
CA GLY A 510 -1.38 -43.51 -11.35
C GLY A 510 -0.04 -44.22 -11.55
N ASN A 511 0.85 -43.53 -12.23
CA ASN A 511 2.22 -43.98 -12.45
C ASN A 511 3.19 -42.84 -12.14
N ALA A 512 4.26 -43.16 -11.42
CA ALA A 512 5.39 -42.28 -11.20
C ALA A 512 6.43 -42.50 -12.31
N VAL A 513 6.76 -41.44 -13.04
CA VAL A 513 7.79 -41.41 -14.08
C VAL A 513 8.97 -40.60 -13.55
N ARG A 514 10.10 -41.26 -13.35
CA ARG A 514 11.33 -40.60 -12.89
C ARG A 514 11.95 -39.79 -14.03
N TYR A 515 12.44 -38.60 -13.70
CA TYR A 515 13.18 -37.76 -14.64
C TYR A 515 14.71 -37.78 -14.42
N ARG A 516 15.18 -38.46 -13.37
CA ARG A 516 16.62 -38.71 -13.12
C ARG A 516 16.96 -40.17 -13.34
N GLU A 517 18.12 -40.43 -13.92
CA GLU A 517 18.63 -41.78 -14.15
C GLU A 517 19.07 -42.43 -12.84
N ARG A 518 18.58 -43.64 -12.61
CA ARG A 518 18.89 -44.49 -11.45
C ARG A 518 18.80 -45.94 -11.90
N THR A 519 19.86 -46.70 -11.68
CA THR A 519 20.03 -48.08 -12.18
C THR A 519 19.27 -49.14 -11.38
N ASP A 520 18.65 -48.76 -10.25
CA ASP A 520 18.13 -49.67 -9.23
C ASP A 520 16.60 -49.83 -9.20
N VAL A 521 15.86 -49.05 -9.99
CA VAL A 521 14.38 -49.13 -10.09
C VAL A 521 13.95 -48.95 -11.55
N GLY A 522 12.74 -49.38 -11.93
CA GLY A 522 12.17 -49.12 -13.25
C GLY A 522 11.91 -47.63 -13.52
N ARG A 523 11.96 -47.19 -14.79
CA ARG A 523 11.75 -45.77 -15.18
C ARG A 523 10.33 -45.26 -14.90
N MET A 524 9.33 -46.13 -15.06
CA MET A 524 7.92 -45.88 -14.79
C MET A 524 7.39 -46.98 -13.88
N ILE A 525 6.80 -46.61 -12.75
CA ILE A 525 6.29 -47.57 -11.76
C ILE A 525 4.87 -47.18 -11.30
N PRO A 526 3.99 -48.17 -11.06
CA PRO A 526 2.66 -47.89 -10.51
C PRO A 526 2.72 -47.19 -9.16
N ASP A 527 1.82 -46.24 -8.96
CA ASP A 527 1.71 -45.41 -7.76
C ASP A 527 0.24 -45.29 -7.34
N TYR A 528 -0.08 -45.86 -6.17
CA TYR A 528 -1.42 -45.83 -5.58
C TYR A 528 -1.34 -45.06 -4.28
N ARG A 529 -2.22 -44.07 -4.13
CA ARG A 529 -2.25 -43.16 -3.00
C ARG A 529 -3.66 -43.00 -2.48
N GLY A 530 -3.83 -42.92 -1.17
CA GLY A 530 -5.12 -42.66 -0.56
C GLY A 530 -4.96 -42.04 0.81
N GLY A 531 -5.92 -41.23 1.22
CA GLY A 531 -5.76 -40.48 2.44
C GLY A 531 -6.93 -39.60 2.85
N LEU A 532 -6.73 -38.96 4.00
CA LEU A 532 -7.58 -37.93 4.56
C LEU A 532 -6.75 -36.66 4.73
N SER A 533 -7.29 -35.53 4.29
CA SER A 533 -6.69 -34.21 4.44
C SER A 533 -7.63 -33.34 5.27
N TYR A 534 -7.12 -32.69 6.31
CA TYR A 534 -7.83 -31.77 7.18
C TYR A 534 -7.15 -30.39 7.11
N GLY A 535 -7.93 -29.36 6.76
CA GLY A 535 -7.47 -27.98 6.76
C GLY A 535 -8.47 -27.08 7.47
N HIS A 536 -8.00 -26.33 8.46
CA HIS A 536 -8.81 -25.32 9.13
C HIS A 536 -7.97 -24.11 9.52
N ALA A 537 -8.54 -22.92 9.32
CA ALA A 537 -7.91 -21.66 9.69
C ALA A 537 -8.94 -20.76 10.38
N PHE A 538 -8.52 -20.16 11.49
CA PHE A 538 -9.28 -19.21 12.28
C PHE A 538 -8.55 -17.86 12.32
N GLY A 539 -9.31 -16.77 12.38
CA GLY A 539 -8.78 -15.42 12.57
C GLY A 539 -8.31 -14.74 11.28
N ARG A 540 -7.34 -13.84 11.41
CA ARG A 540 -6.89 -12.92 10.35
C ARG A 540 -5.72 -13.50 9.58
N GLY A 541 -5.93 -14.01 8.37
CA GLY A 541 -4.87 -14.54 7.50
C GLY A 541 -4.01 -13.45 6.83
N ILE A 542 -2.96 -13.86 6.12
CA ILE A 542 -2.14 -12.93 5.33
C ILE A 542 -3.00 -12.28 4.22
N GLY A 543 -2.89 -10.97 4.04
CA GLY A 543 -3.77 -10.19 3.15
C GLY A 543 -5.05 -9.67 3.80
N SER A 544 -5.32 -9.99 5.08
CA SER A 544 -6.39 -9.38 5.86
C SER A 544 -5.88 -8.24 6.77
N GLU A 545 -6.77 -7.68 7.60
CA GLU A 545 -6.41 -6.70 8.63
C GLU A 545 -5.56 -7.33 9.73
N ALA A 546 -4.91 -6.50 10.55
CA ALA A 546 -4.09 -6.97 11.66
C ALA A 546 -4.94 -7.76 12.68
N GLY A 547 -4.37 -8.83 13.23
CA GLY A 547 -5.07 -9.65 14.23
C GLY A 547 -4.54 -11.07 14.39
N TRP A 548 -5.05 -11.75 15.41
CA TRP A 548 -4.69 -13.13 15.74
C TRP A 548 -5.16 -14.13 14.68
N PHE A 549 -4.38 -15.18 14.48
CA PHE A 549 -4.78 -16.33 13.66
C PHE A 549 -4.26 -17.65 14.23
N ALA A 550 -4.96 -18.72 13.87
CA ALA A 550 -4.54 -20.09 14.09
C ALA A 550 -4.85 -20.90 12.83
N GLN A 551 -3.94 -21.79 12.42
CA GLN A 551 -4.07 -22.63 11.25
C GLN A 551 -3.60 -24.05 11.59
N THR A 552 -4.39 -25.04 11.20
CA THR A 552 -4.05 -26.46 11.27
C THR A 552 -4.22 -27.07 9.89
N ASN A 553 -3.16 -27.71 9.40
CA ASN A 553 -3.17 -28.56 8.22
C ASN A 553 -2.69 -29.95 8.64
N ALA A 554 -3.48 -30.99 8.43
CA ALA A 554 -3.10 -32.35 8.77
C ALA A 554 -3.47 -33.31 7.64
N ASP A 555 -2.58 -34.26 7.35
CA ASP A 555 -2.74 -35.23 6.28
C ASP A 555 -2.42 -36.63 6.80
N VAL A 556 -3.29 -37.58 6.47
CA VAL A 556 -3.02 -39.02 6.61
C VAL A 556 -2.94 -39.56 5.19
N VAL A 557 -1.79 -40.06 4.78
CA VAL A 557 -1.56 -40.54 3.42
C VAL A 557 -0.91 -41.92 3.41
N THR A 558 -1.51 -42.85 2.67
CA THR A 558 -0.96 -44.17 2.38
C THR A 558 -0.41 -44.18 0.96
N LEU A 559 0.80 -44.71 0.78
CA LEU A 559 1.53 -44.70 -0.49
C LEU A 559 2.05 -46.10 -0.82
N SER A 560 1.65 -46.66 -1.97
CA SER A 560 2.09 -48.01 -2.38
C SER A 560 3.61 -48.11 -2.57
N ARG A 561 4.24 -47.08 -3.14
CA ARG A 561 5.67 -47.08 -3.46
C ARG A 561 6.59 -47.15 -2.25
N PHE A 562 6.09 -46.81 -1.06
CA PHE A 562 6.83 -46.88 0.19
C PHE A 562 6.48 -48.15 0.97
N ARG A 563 6.35 -49.30 0.31
CA ARG A 563 5.91 -50.56 0.94
C ARG A 563 4.57 -50.39 1.65
N TRP A 564 3.63 -49.67 1.01
CA TRP A 564 2.33 -49.33 1.60
C TRP A 564 2.43 -48.61 2.96
N ASN A 565 3.42 -47.72 3.11
CA ASN A 565 3.57 -46.90 4.30
C ASN A 565 2.40 -45.91 4.42
N THR A 566 1.96 -45.67 5.66
CA THR A 566 1.00 -44.63 6.00
C THR A 566 1.73 -43.56 6.80
N LEU A 567 1.70 -42.32 6.30
CA LEU A 567 2.28 -41.15 6.95
C LEU A 567 1.16 -40.29 7.52
N VAL A 568 1.33 -39.85 8.76
CA VAL A 568 0.51 -38.83 9.41
C VAL A 568 1.36 -37.59 9.58
N TYR A 569 0.93 -36.51 8.96
CA TYR A 569 1.55 -35.19 9.03
C TYR A 569 0.56 -34.21 9.65
N SER A 570 1.02 -33.37 10.56
CA SER A 570 0.23 -32.28 11.14
C SER A 570 1.10 -31.06 11.32
N GLN A 571 0.64 -29.93 10.79
CA GLN A 571 1.26 -28.62 10.93
C GLN A 571 0.27 -27.66 11.57
N ASN A 572 0.68 -27.08 12.68
CA ASN A 572 -0.09 -26.12 13.44
C ASN A 572 0.69 -24.81 13.51
N LYS A 573 0.04 -23.70 13.17
CA LYS A 573 0.61 -22.35 13.22
C LYS A 573 -0.33 -21.45 14.01
N ALA A 574 0.15 -20.81 15.05
CA ALA A 574 -0.60 -19.81 15.81
C ALA A 574 0.21 -18.53 15.92
N GLY A 575 -0.41 -17.38 15.68
CA GLY A 575 0.34 -16.14 15.57
C GLY A 575 -0.50 -14.90 15.31
N PHE A 576 0.18 -13.84 14.88
CA PHE A 576 -0.41 -12.53 14.65
C PHE A 576 -0.08 -11.99 13.26
N THR A 577 -1.10 -11.49 12.57
CA THR A 577 -0.97 -10.74 11.31
C THR A 577 -0.66 -9.30 11.63
N MET A 578 0.47 -8.83 11.11
CA MET A 578 0.95 -7.49 11.41
C MET A 578 0.25 -6.44 10.55
N PRO A 579 0.17 -5.18 11.02
CA PRO A 579 -0.25 -4.06 10.19
C PRO A 579 0.59 -3.98 8.92
N ARG A 580 -0.06 -3.63 7.80
CA ARG A 580 0.62 -3.44 6.52
C ARG A 580 1.64 -2.31 6.63
N LEU A 581 2.87 -2.57 6.19
CA LEU A 581 3.95 -1.58 6.12
C LEU A 581 4.21 -1.26 4.64
N GLY A 582 3.53 -0.23 4.12
CA GLY A 582 3.57 0.11 2.70
C GLY A 582 3.10 -1.05 1.83
N GLY A 583 4.03 -1.65 1.06
CA GLY A 583 3.77 -2.81 0.20
C GLY A 583 3.96 -4.18 0.86
N LEU A 584 4.39 -4.23 2.13
CA LEU A 584 4.70 -5.48 2.85
C LEU A 584 3.50 -5.94 3.70
N GLU A 585 3.08 -7.18 3.46
CA GLU A 585 2.16 -7.93 4.32
C GLU A 585 2.94 -9.06 4.99
N TRP A 586 2.81 -9.20 6.30
CA TRP A 586 3.61 -10.17 7.04
C TRP A 586 2.89 -10.68 8.29
N GLN A 587 3.27 -11.88 8.70
CA GLN A 587 2.75 -12.60 9.85
C GLN A 587 3.91 -13.20 10.62
N VAL A 588 3.81 -13.15 11.94
CA VAL A 588 4.68 -13.92 12.84
C VAL A 588 3.87 -15.05 13.43
N ALA A 589 4.46 -16.24 13.54
CA ALA A 589 3.79 -17.40 14.10
C ALA A 589 4.75 -18.28 14.88
N TRP A 590 4.21 -19.02 15.82
CA TRP A 590 4.84 -20.20 16.37
C TRP A 590 4.33 -21.44 15.62
N ASN A 591 5.25 -22.25 15.12
CA ASN A 591 4.96 -23.48 14.38
C ASN A 591 5.09 -24.68 15.32
N ALA A 592 4.22 -25.68 15.15
CA ALA A 592 4.34 -27.00 15.77
C ALA A 592 3.96 -28.06 14.73
N ASN A 593 4.94 -28.87 14.32
CA ASN A 593 4.79 -29.89 13.30
C ASN A 593 5.02 -31.28 13.90
N LEU A 594 4.22 -32.26 13.49
CA LEU A 594 4.35 -33.66 13.84
C LEU A 594 4.30 -34.50 12.56
N THR A 595 5.29 -35.36 12.38
CA THR A 595 5.28 -36.40 11.35
C THR A 595 5.51 -37.74 12.02
N VAL A 596 4.65 -38.70 11.73
CA VAL A 596 4.82 -40.10 12.14
C VAL A 596 4.47 -41.02 10.98
N ASP A 597 5.11 -42.17 10.90
CA ASP A 597 4.83 -43.17 9.88
C ASP A 597 4.54 -44.55 10.49
N ARG A 598 3.92 -45.42 9.70
CA ARG A 598 3.60 -46.79 10.12
C ARG A 598 4.85 -47.68 10.18
N ASN A 599 5.79 -47.47 9.26
CA ASN A 599 6.96 -48.33 9.10
C ASN A 599 8.09 -48.02 10.09
N ARG A 600 7.90 -47.01 10.96
CA ARG A 600 8.86 -46.56 11.96
C ARG A 600 10.19 -46.10 11.36
N GLU A 601 10.14 -45.51 10.17
CA GLU A 601 11.32 -45.03 9.48
C GLU A 601 11.87 -43.79 10.20
N VAL A 602 13.16 -43.80 10.55
CA VAL A 602 13.74 -42.78 11.45
C VAL A 602 13.59 -41.35 10.90
N TRP A 603 13.64 -41.18 9.59
CA TRP A 603 13.47 -39.88 8.92
C TRP A 603 12.02 -39.35 8.93
N ALA A 604 11.03 -40.24 9.07
CA ALA A 604 9.59 -39.96 8.99
C ALA A 604 8.88 -39.92 10.36
N ASN A 605 9.63 -39.81 11.46
CA ASN A 605 9.11 -39.75 12.83
C ASN A 605 9.78 -38.64 13.62
N PHE A 606 9.19 -37.46 13.64
CA PHE A 606 9.71 -36.32 14.37
C PHE A 606 8.62 -35.34 14.78
N PHE A 607 8.89 -34.62 15.86
CA PHE A 607 8.18 -33.41 16.24
C PHE A 607 9.13 -32.22 16.15
N ASP A 608 8.70 -31.11 15.58
CA ASP A 608 9.47 -29.87 15.58
C ASP A 608 8.61 -28.66 15.86
N THR A 609 9.23 -27.65 16.48
CA THR A 609 8.53 -26.44 16.87
C THR A 609 9.46 -25.24 16.92
N GLY A 610 8.93 -24.05 16.66
CA GLY A 610 9.69 -22.82 16.72
C GLY A 610 9.05 -21.66 15.98
N PRO A 611 9.63 -20.46 16.09
CA PRO A 611 9.10 -19.26 15.46
C PRO A 611 9.24 -19.30 13.93
N GLY A 612 8.39 -18.54 13.26
CA GLY A 612 8.47 -18.34 11.83
C GLY A 612 7.80 -17.06 11.39
N VAL A 613 8.22 -16.57 10.24
CA VAL A 613 7.67 -15.39 9.58
C VAL A 613 7.17 -15.78 8.21
N ARG A 614 5.95 -15.33 7.88
CA ARG A 614 5.42 -15.38 6.52
C ARG A 614 5.25 -13.98 5.99
N PHE A 615 5.58 -13.75 4.73
CA PHE A 615 5.43 -12.43 4.13
C PHE A 615 5.12 -12.47 2.64
N ARG A 616 4.59 -11.34 2.16
CA ARG A 616 4.28 -11.08 0.76
C ARG A 616 4.48 -9.60 0.46
N MET A 617 5.01 -9.32 -0.73
CA MET A 617 5.16 -7.96 -1.25
C MET A 617 4.07 -7.65 -2.27
N ARG A 618 3.70 -6.38 -2.41
CA ARG A 618 2.67 -5.91 -3.36
C ARG A 618 2.94 -6.24 -4.82
N TRP A 619 4.21 -6.31 -5.24
CA TRP A 619 4.61 -6.66 -6.60
C TRP A 619 4.54 -8.16 -6.89
N MET A 620 4.39 -9.00 -5.86
CA MET A 620 4.24 -10.45 -6.04
C MET A 620 2.80 -10.83 -6.40
N PRO A 621 2.60 -11.96 -7.10
CA PRO A 621 1.27 -12.52 -7.32
C PRO A 621 0.49 -12.67 -5.99
N PRO A 622 -0.83 -12.38 -5.94
CA PRO A 622 -1.61 -12.43 -4.70
C PRO A 622 -1.59 -13.77 -3.97
N SER A 623 -1.37 -14.86 -4.70
CA SER A 623 -1.34 -16.22 -4.17
C SER A 623 0.06 -16.75 -3.85
N MET A 624 1.07 -15.88 -3.92
CA MET A 624 2.45 -16.21 -3.56
C MET A 624 2.79 -15.72 -2.16
N VAL A 625 3.35 -16.59 -1.32
CA VAL A 625 3.75 -16.29 0.07
C VAL A 625 5.12 -16.89 0.33
N TRP A 626 6.03 -16.10 0.91
CA TRP A 626 7.31 -16.60 1.42
C TRP A 626 7.17 -16.94 2.90
N SER A 627 7.91 -17.96 3.33
CA SER A 627 8.00 -18.35 4.73
C SER A 627 9.43 -18.66 5.12
N VAL A 628 9.83 -18.20 6.30
CA VAL A 628 11.07 -18.60 6.96
C VAL A 628 10.73 -19.06 8.37
N ASP A 629 10.98 -20.32 8.67
CA ASP A 629 10.73 -20.95 9.96
C ASP A 629 12.08 -21.37 10.59
N VAL A 630 12.27 -21.09 11.88
CA VAL A 630 13.44 -21.53 12.66
C VAL A 630 12.94 -22.52 13.71
N LEU A 631 13.33 -23.79 13.56
CA LEU A 631 12.68 -24.90 14.24
C LEU A 631 13.70 -25.69 15.05
N ARG A 632 13.28 -26.12 16.24
CA ARG A 632 13.95 -27.13 17.04
C ARG A 632 13.12 -28.40 16.97
N GLY A 633 13.72 -29.49 16.51
CA GLY A 633 13.05 -30.76 16.35
C GLY A 633 13.67 -31.89 17.14
N ARG A 634 12.86 -32.92 17.38
CA ARG A 634 13.25 -34.17 18.03
C ARG A 634 12.70 -35.36 17.24
N TYR A 635 13.56 -36.33 16.96
CA TYR A 635 13.17 -37.62 16.42
C TYR A 635 12.46 -38.46 17.47
N LEU A 636 11.42 -39.18 17.04
CA LEU A 636 10.61 -40.04 17.92
C LEU A 636 11.07 -41.51 17.88
N MET A 637 12.00 -41.84 16.98
CA MET A 637 12.61 -43.17 16.87
C MET A 637 14.09 -43.10 17.26
N ASP A 638 14.56 -44.15 17.92
CA ASP A 638 15.97 -44.31 18.28
C ASP A 638 16.79 -44.76 17.06
N GLY A 639 18.10 -44.46 17.06
CA GLY A 639 19.04 -44.91 16.02
C GLY A 639 19.39 -43.88 14.93
N TYR A 640 19.06 -42.59 15.11
CA TYR A 640 19.51 -41.55 14.17
C TYR A 640 20.99 -41.17 14.39
N PRO A 641 21.86 -41.21 13.37
CA PRO A 641 23.31 -41.01 13.54
C PRO A 641 23.73 -39.63 14.03
N LEU A 642 22.88 -38.61 13.84
CA LEU A 642 23.14 -37.22 14.22
C LEU A 642 22.52 -36.83 15.58
N GLY A 643 22.03 -37.81 16.34
CA GLY A 643 21.39 -37.62 17.64
C GLY A 643 19.88 -37.36 17.56
N PRO A 644 19.20 -37.37 18.72
CA PRO A 644 17.74 -37.31 18.78
C PRO A 644 17.17 -35.92 18.53
N VAL A 645 17.98 -34.85 18.57
CA VAL A 645 17.55 -33.46 18.46
C VAL A 645 18.27 -32.79 17.29
N TYR A 646 17.56 -31.92 16.56
CA TYR A 646 18.11 -31.14 15.46
C TYR A 646 17.58 -29.71 15.47
N TYR A 647 18.27 -28.83 14.73
CA TYR A 647 17.82 -27.47 14.43
C TYR A 647 17.67 -27.33 12.91
N ASP A 648 16.64 -26.60 12.48
CA ASP A 648 16.28 -26.49 11.08
C ASP A 648 15.79 -25.08 10.75
N VAL A 649 16.46 -24.43 9.81
CA VAL A 649 15.99 -23.21 9.18
C VAL A 649 15.34 -23.62 7.86
N ARG A 650 14.02 -23.45 7.78
CA ARG A 650 13.24 -23.72 6.56
C ARG A 650 12.87 -22.43 5.88
N ALA A 651 13.31 -22.26 4.64
CA ALA A 651 12.92 -21.13 3.80
C ALA A 651 12.16 -21.66 2.59
N GLY A 652 10.96 -21.16 2.32
CA GLY A 652 10.14 -21.68 1.22
C GLY A 652 9.19 -20.67 0.62
N VAL A 653 8.67 -21.02 -0.54
CA VAL A 653 7.68 -20.23 -1.28
C VAL A 653 6.46 -21.09 -1.52
N TRP A 654 5.30 -20.62 -1.10
CA TRP A 654 4.02 -21.20 -1.49
C TRP A 654 3.45 -20.40 -2.66
N TYR A 655 3.09 -21.08 -3.75
CA TYR A 655 2.36 -20.45 -4.86
C TYR A 655 1.22 -21.36 -5.31
N ALA A 656 0.01 -20.83 -5.37
CA ALA A 656 -1.18 -21.59 -5.79
C ALA A 656 -2.07 -20.78 -6.75
N ILE A 657 -2.74 -21.45 -7.68
CA ILE A 657 -3.71 -20.87 -8.59
C ILE A 657 -4.90 -21.83 -8.71
N SER A 658 -6.11 -21.30 -8.75
CA SER A 658 -7.31 -22.04 -9.10
C SER A 658 -7.98 -21.36 -10.28
N ARG A 659 -8.39 -22.13 -11.29
CA ARG A 659 -9.18 -21.67 -12.44
C ARG A 659 -10.45 -22.50 -12.59
#